data_AF-A0A9D2HXN6-F1
#
_entry.id   AF-A0A9D2HXN6-F1
#
_cell.length_a   1.000
_cell.length_b   1.000
_cell.length_c   1.000
_cell.angle_alpha   90.00
_cell.angle_beta   90.00
_cell.angle_gamma   90.00
#
_symmetry.space_group_name_H-M   'P 1'
#
loop_
_entity.id
_entity.type
_entity.pdbx_description
1 polymer ?
#
loop_
_entity_poly.entity_id
_entity_poly.type
_entity_poly.pdbx_seq_one_letter_code
_entity_poly.pdbx_strand_id
1 'polypeptide(L)'
;MNEKMSIYETILKQREDDSSLPYTFQDPQLAGREDTLFILMTDGISFTQKEEIALQCCQIIKEMLIRQTDTAYNKIQPFLKQYPMRLFFIELRERLKALLEEGLIDSQELHKLGMRLVKTSTSPEEVKLGIMILGFYPNDLTMKVLRTLGFHSDYTVYAAESIRQSSTKENQFLFELLQNTDGYGRLAALFLIKAVSDEEKEWIINHAIKSDFLSSIYVNVALQKADIRHYLLYSPITAENYRHSMYVLAYREPTEEGQLADDMLLFMRKMVDAREFATSFIEQAGLVMIWLQVIDSWKRDYAYLEKQLDKTEQLSDYWDQRFNNYEEMIRMIEVFLNKPKWQHVALQELKVAKETDFLIVSVLQFLEMKPEMADFMPRLAANPLGLNLLDFFLANNPLYYFEEVCYYLSNLLSDHVFDLPFKFEEEIEKESRDLFKLNIWMETLFKTMLEKDLFALEWCLDALNYYHPKIRRLALQALRKYQDLWEEEDVDDALESLFEFEENKRNIRILRRLLKKEDDSNKEKINLPLPYIISEPALTDKKLLDTYIAGMTYRDLSIVEELIKRGKILQLVREKDNEFDRYAIGITMEDGYLIGYVPKADNRVLATLLDSNEKLYALVETDDLEADETMISIYLRKTIEGPLKDRGLSRDNIVAFPSKK
;
A
#
# COMPACT_ATOMS: atom_id res chain seq x y z
N MET A 1 28.90 -26.92 -34.29
CA MET A 1 28.24 -25.65 -33.93
C MET A 1 26.86 -26.02 -33.43
N ASN A 2 26.57 -25.88 -32.13
CA ASN A 2 25.20 -25.99 -31.66
C ASN A 2 24.47 -24.76 -32.20
N GLU A 3 23.61 -24.94 -33.21
CA GLU A 3 22.65 -23.89 -33.58
C GLU A 3 21.84 -23.56 -32.33
N LYS A 4 21.85 -22.28 -31.92
CA LYS A 4 20.99 -21.81 -30.83
C LYS A 4 19.55 -21.95 -31.33
N MET A 5 18.76 -22.79 -30.67
CA MET A 5 17.32 -22.92 -30.92
C MET A 5 16.62 -21.56 -30.79
N SER A 6 15.64 -21.30 -31.64
CA SER A 6 14.83 -20.08 -31.54
C SER A 6 13.96 -20.10 -30.28
N ILE A 7 13.46 -18.94 -29.86
CA ILE A 7 12.51 -18.84 -28.74
C ILE A 7 11.24 -19.63 -29.04
N TYR A 8 10.73 -19.54 -30.26
CA TYR A 8 9.53 -20.27 -30.67
C TYR A 8 9.73 -21.79 -30.64
N GLU A 9 10.87 -22.29 -31.12
CA GLU A 9 11.23 -23.71 -31.01
C GLU A 9 11.42 -24.17 -29.56
N THR A 10 11.98 -23.29 -28.72
CA THR A 10 12.14 -23.57 -27.29
C THR A 10 10.78 -23.76 -26.61
N ILE A 11 9.83 -22.85 -26.84
CA ILE A 11 8.47 -22.95 -26.30
C ILE A 11 7.74 -24.18 -26.86
N LEU A 12 7.90 -24.48 -28.16
CA LEU A 12 7.30 -25.68 -28.75
C LEU A 12 7.83 -26.96 -28.09
N LYS A 13 9.14 -27.06 -27.89
CA LYS A 13 9.76 -28.21 -27.23
C LYS A 13 9.31 -28.35 -25.78
N GLN A 14 9.30 -27.25 -25.03
CA GLN A 14 8.81 -27.24 -23.64
C GLN A 14 7.34 -27.66 -23.56
N ARG A 15 6.53 -27.30 -24.57
CA ARG A 15 5.13 -27.72 -24.66
C ARG A 15 4.96 -29.20 -25.04
N GLU A 16 5.89 -29.76 -25.83
CA GLU A 16 5.92 -31.19 -26.10
C GLU A 16 6.25 -31.99 -24.82
N ASP A 17 7.15 -31.45 -23.99
CA ASP A 17 7.52 -32.03 -22.70
C ASP A 17 6.41 -31.86 -21.64
N ASP A 18 5.75 -30.69 -21.60
CA ASP A 18 4.60 -30.38 -20.74
C ASP A 18 3.52 -29.59 -21.50
N SER A 19 2.41 -30.27 -21.81
CA SER A 19 1.28 -29.69 -22.53
C SER A 19 0.29 -28.91 -21.67
N SER A 20 0.56 -28.74 -20.37
CA SER A 20 -0.33 -28.04 -19.45
C SER A 20 -0.52 -26.56 -19.80
N LEU A 21 -1.72 -26.06 -19.50
CA LEU A 21 -2.09 -24.66 -19.61
C LEU A 21 -2.72 -24.17 -18.30
N PRO A 22 -2.39 -22.95 -17.83
CA PRO A 22 -1.33 -22.06 -18.32
C PRO A 22 0.07 -22.73 -18.33
N TYR A 23 0.99 -22.28 -19.19
CA TYR A 23 2.31 -22.90 -19.25
C TYR A 23 2.97 -22.84 -17.86
N THR A 24 3.46 -23.98 -17.40
CA THR A 24 4.15 -24.19 -16.11
C THR A 24 5.64 -23.90 -16.17
N PHE A 25 6.22 -23.87 -17.38
CA PHE A 25 7.64 -23.61 -17.64
C PHE A 25 8.00 -22.12 -17.70
N GLN A 26 7.23 -21.28 -17.00
CA GLN A 26 7.47 -19.85 -16.81
C GLN A 26 7.32 -19.50 -15.33
N ASP A 27 7.96 -18.44 -14.87
CA ASP A 27 7.73 -17.90 -13.53
C ASP A 27 6.59 -16.86 -13.57
N PRO A 28 5.42 -17.13 -12.98
CA PRO A 28 4.29 -16.20 -13.00
C PRO A 28 4.59 -14.84 -12.36
N GLN A 29 5.57 -14.76 -11.45
CA GLN A 29 5.94 -13.52 -10.75
C GLN A 29 6.91 -12.63 -11.55
N LEU A 30 7.55 -13.17 -12.59
CA LEU A 30 8.56 -12.46 -13.38
C LEU A 30 8.19 -12.33 -14.86
N ALA A 31 7.65 -13.39 -15.47
CA ALA A 31 7.35 -13.42 -16.89
C ALA A 31 6.31 -12.34 -17.25
N GLY A 32 6.66 -11.51 -18.23
CA GLY A 32 5.82 -10.40 -18.72
C GLY A 32 5.71 -9.20 -17.77
N ARG A 33 6.36 -9.23 -16.60
CA ARG A 33 6.22 -8.19 -15.56
C ARG A 33 6.58 -6.80 -16.05
N GLU A 34 7.79 -6.62 -16.60
CA GLU A 34 8.25 -5.29 -17.02
C GLU A 34 7.35 -4.68 -18.08
N ASP A 35 7.05 -5.43 -19.13
CA ASP A 35 6.29 -4.91 -20.27
C ASP A 35 4.83 -4.65 -19.91
N THR A 36 4.20 -5.58 -19.16
CA THR A 36 2.82 -5.42 -18.71
C THR A 36 2.68 -4.22 -17.79
N LEU A 37 3.55 -4.09 -16.77
CA LEU A 37 3.49 -2.94 -15.86
C LEU A 37 3.81 -1.62 -16.56
N PHE A 38 4.77 -1.61 -17.50
CA PHE A 38 5.06 -0.42 -18.30
C PHE A 38 3.84 0.03 -19.10
N ILE A 39 3.18 -0.88 -19.80
CA ILE A 39 2.01 -0.59 -20.63
C ILE A 39 0.80 -0.17 -19.78
N LEU A 40 0.61 -0.77 -18.60
CA LEU A 40 -0.57 -0.52 -17.77
C LEU A 40 -0.43 0.65 -16.80
N MET A 41 0.78 0.93 -16.30
CA MET A 41 0.97 1.81 -15.14
C MET A 41 1.92 2.99 -15.40
N THR A 42 2.46 3.14 -16.60
CA THR A 42 3.41 4.24 -16.90
C THR A 42 3.00 5.01 -18.14
N ASP A 43 3.20 6.33 -18.12
CA ASP A 43 3.10 7.17 -19.32
C ASP A 43 4.27 6.94 -20.29
N GLY A 44 5.35 6.34 -19.76
CA GLY A 44 6.55 5.96 -20.49
C GLY A 44 7.40 7.16 -20.89
N ILE A 45 7.90 7.14 -22.13
CA ILE A 45 8.59 8.27 -22.75
C ILE A 45 7.58 9.23 -23.41
N SER A 46 8.01 10.42 -23.80
CA SER A 46 7.10 11.39 -24.45
C SER A 46 6.54 10.84 -25.77
N PHE A 47 5.31 11.22 -26.13
CA PHE A 47 4.69 10.82 -27.39
C PHE A 47 5.58 11.12 -28.62
N THR A 48 6.24 12.28 -28.64
CA THR A 48 7.18 12.66 -29.71
C THR A 48 8.33 11.66 -29.85
N GLN A 49 8.88 11.19 -28.72
CA GLN A 49 9.95 10.18 -28.74
C GLN A 49 9.42 8.82 -29.20
N LYS A 50 8.21 8.42 -28.79
CA LYS A 50 7.58 7.18 -29.28
C LYS A 50 7.44 7.21 -30.82
N GLU A 51 6.93 8.30 -31.36
CA GLU A 51 6.77 8.50 -32.81
C GLU A 51 8.11 8.50 -33.56
N GLU A 52 9.14 9.13 -33.00
CA GLU A 52 10.48 9.17 -33.62
C GLU A 52 11.11 7.77 -33.69
N ILE A 53 11.06 7.03 -32.58
CA ILE A 53 11.58 5.66 -32.51
C ILE A 53 10.77 4.75 -33.46
N ALA A 54 9.45 4.89 -33.49
CA ALA A 54 8.58 4.16 -34.41
C ALA A 54 8.91 4.45 -35.89
N LEU A 55 9.18 5.71 -36.24
CA LEU A 55 9.61 6.09 -37.58
C LEU A 55 10.96 5.43 -37.95
N GLN A 56 11.95 5.48 -37.05
CA GLN A 56 13.26 4.89 -37.29
C GLN A 56 13.16 3.36 -37.47
N CYS A 57 12.41 2.68 -36.60
CA CYS A 57 12.14 1.25 -36.71
C CYS A 57 11.45 0.92 -38.04
N CYS A 58 10.44 1.70 -38.42
CA CYS A 58 9.73 1.52 -39.67
C CYS A 58 10.65 1.69 -40.90
N GLN A 59 11.60 2.63 -40.87
CA GLN A 59 12.58 2.78 -41.95
C GLN A 59 13.49 1.54 -42.08
N ILE A 60 13.91 0.96 -40.95
CA ILE A 60 14.68 -0.31 -40.94
C ILE A 60 13.83 -1.42 -41.55
N ILE A 61 12.56 -1.55 -41.16
CA ILE A 61 11.63 -2.55 -41.72
C ILE A 61 11.49 -2.35 -43.24
N LYS A 62 11.27 -1.13 -43.72
CA LYS A 62 11.17 -0.85 -45.17
C LYS A 62 12.45 -1.24 -45.91
N GLU A 63 13.62 -0.98 -45.34
CA GLU A 63 14.89 -1.42 -45.91
C GLU A 63 14.99 -2.95 -45.98
N MET A 64 14.56 -3.66 -44.93
CA MET A 64 14.55 -5.12 -44.90
C MET A 64 13.64 -5.72 -45.99
N LEU A 65 12.46 -5.13 -46.19
CA LEU A 65 11.51 -5.57 -47.22
C LEU A 65 12.05 -5.35 -48.64
N ILE A 66 12.75 -4.24 -48.88
CA ILE A 66 13.29 -3.87 -50.21
C ILE A 66 14.55 -4.66 -50.53
N ARG A 67 15.52 -4.71 -49.61
CA ARG A 67 16.86 -5.27 -49.87
C ARG A 67 16.92 -6.79 -49.70
N GLN A 68 16.19 -7.31 -48.71
CA GLN A 68 16.17 -8.74 -48.36
C GLN A 68 17.57 -9.36 -48.14
N THR A 69 18.55 -8.58 -47.71
CA THR A 69 19.94 -9.02 -47.42
C THR A 69 20.17 -9.17 -45.93
N ASP A 70 21.02 -10.11 -45.50
CA ASP A 70 21.37 -10.30 -44.08
C ASP A 70 21.90 -9.01 -43.42
N THR A 71 22.60 -8.17 -44.18
CA THR A 71 23.05 -6.84 -43.71
C THR A 71 21.90 -5.91 -43.33
N ALA A 72 20.76 -5.97 -44.03
CA ALA A 72 19.57 -5.21 -43.67
C ALA A 72 18.88 -5.80 -42.43
N TYR A 73 18.81 -7.13 -42.33
CA TYR A 73 18.25 -7.81 -41.15
C TYR A 73 19.08 -7.55 -39.88
N ASN A 74 20.41 -7.54 -39.96
CA ASN A 74 21.30 -7.34 -38.82
C ASN A 74 21.21 -5.93 -38.18
N LYS A 75 20.49 -4.98 -38.80
CA LYS A 75 20.25 -3.65 -38.24
C LYS A 75 19.16 -3.61 -37.17
N ILE A 76 18.20 -4.55 -37.21
CA ILE A 76 17.04 -4.50 -36.30
C ILE A 76 17.43 -4.89 -34.87
N GLN A 77 18.34 -5.85 -34.71
CA GLN A 77 18.71 -6.37 -33.39
C GLN A 77 19.37 -5.32 -32.49
N PRO A 78 20.39 -4.56 -32.94
CA PRO A 78 20.97 -3.50 -32.11
C PRO A 78 19.98 -2.38 -31.80
N PHE A 79 19.10 -2.05 -32.75
CA PHE A 79 18.07 -1.04 -32.57
C PHE A 79 17.09 -1.44 -31.46
N LEU A 80 16.55 -2.67 -31.51
CA LEU A 80 15.61 -3.16 -30.51
C LEU A 80 16.25 -3.41 -29.14
N LYS A 81 17.57 -3.68 -29.11
CA LYS A 81 18.32 -3.73 -27.85
C LYS A 81 18.43 -2.36 -27.17
N GLN A 82 18.58 -1.30 -27.97
CA GLN A 82 18.60 0.08 -27.47
C GLN A 82 17.19 0.58 -27.12
N TYR A 83 16.20 0.22 -27.93
CA TYR A 83 14.81 0.63 -27.79
C TYR A 83 13.89 -0.60 -27.75
N PRO A 84 13.58 -1.13 -26.55
CA PRO A 84 12.66 -2.25 -26.40
C PRO A 84 11.26 -1.93 -26.93
N MET A 85 10.57 -2.94 -27.45
CA MET A 85 9.26 -2.83 -28.11
C MET A 85 8.21 -2.17 -27.21
N ARG A 86 8.25 -2.41 -25.89
CA ARG A 86 7.33 -1.77 -24.92
C ARG A 86 7.27 -0.23 -25.02
N LEU A 87 8.34 0.41 -25.50
CA LEU A 87 8.41 1.88 -25.55
C LEU A 87 7.55 2.50 -26.67
N PHE A 88 7.36 1.80 -27.79
CA PHE A 88 6.84 2.41 -29.03
C PHE A 88 5.99 1.47 -29.90
N PHE A 89 5.62 0.30 -29.38
CA PHE A 89 4.89 -0.74 -30.12
C PHE A 89 3.58 -0.24 -30.73
N ILE A 90 2.81 0.59 -30.00
CA ILE A 90 1.50 1.08 -30.45
C ILE A 90 1.69 2.01 -31.65
N GLU A 91 2.59 2.97 -31.53
CA GLU A 91 2.92 3.95 -32.58
C GLU A 91 3.48 3.26 -33.83
N LEU A 92 4.35 2.25 -33.65
CA LEU A 92 4.85 1.45 -34.77
C LEU A 92 3.72 0.71 -35.50
N ARG A 93 2.80 0.08 -34.76
CA ARG A 93 1.66 -0.66 -35.32
C ARG A 93 0.79 0.26 -36.16
N GLU A 94 0.36 1.40 -35.63
CA GLU A 94 -0.49 2.34 -36.37
C GLU A 94 0.22 2.88 -37.62
N ARG A 95 1.54 3.15 -37.53
CA ARG A 95 2.33 3.60 -38.69
C ARG A 95 2.42 2.55 -39.78
N LEU A 96 2.69 1.29 -39.44
CA LEU A 96 2.75 0.20 -40.42
C LEU A 96 1.39 -0.07 -41.04
N LYS A 97 0.30 0.02 -40.26
CA LYS A 97 -1.07 -0.10 -40.75
C LYS A 97 -1.37 0.95 -41.82
N ALA A 98 -1.07 2.22 -41.55
CA ALA A 98 -1.24 3.29 -42.53
C ALA A 98 -0.43 3.05 -43.81
N LEU A 99 0.81 2.55 -43.69
CA LEU A 99 1.63 2.22 -44.86
C LEU A 99 1.08 1.04 -45.68
N LEU A 100 0.45 0.05 -45.03
CA LEU A 100 -0.23 -1.05 -45.71
C LEU A 100 -1.48 -0.56 -46.46
N GLU A 101 -2.29 0.26 -45.81
CA GLU A 101 -3.52 0.83 -46.39
C GLU A 101 -3.22 1.71 -47.61
N GLU A 102 -2.12 2.48 -47.58
CA GLU A 102 -1.64 3.29 -48.69
C GLU A 102 -0.83 2.50 -49.74
N GLY A 103 -0.62 1.20 -49.54
CA GLY A 103 0.16 0.35 -50.47
C GLY A 103 1.65 0.73 -50.58
N LEU A 104 2.20 1.40 -49.56
CA LEU A 104 3.59 1.88 -49.53
C LEU A 104 4.59 0.83 -49.04
N ILE A 105 4.10 -0.32 -48.58
CA ILE A 105 4.88 -1.51 -48.23
C ILE A 105 4.17 -2.76 -48.74
N ASP A 106 4.96 -3.77 -49.14
CA ASP A 106 4.42 -5.04 -49.63
C ASP A 106 3.87 -5.88 -48.46
N SER A 107 2.57 -6.18 -48.54
CA SER A 107 1.86 -6.93 -47.51
C SER A 107 2.35 -8.38 -47.37
N GLN A 108 2.67 -9.04 -48.49
CA GLN A 108 3.12 -10.43 -48.48
C GLN A 108 4.53 -10.56 -47.91
N GLU A 109 5.44 -9.66 -48.28
CA GLU A 109 6.80 -9.61 -47.74
C GLU A 109 6.80 -9.24 -46.25
N LEU A 110 5.91 -8.34 -45.82
CA LEU A 110 5.75 -8.01 -44.41
C LEU A 110 5.26 -9.23 -43.60
N HIS A 111 4.30 -10.00 -44.11
CA HIS A 111 3.87 -11.24 -43.45
C HIS A 111 5.01 -12.27 -43.33
N LYS A 112 5.80 -12.46 -44.41
CA LYS A 112 6.98 -13.34 -44.39
C LYS A 112 8.02 -12.88 -43.37
N LEU A 113 8.25 -11.56 -43.26
CA LEU A 113 9.14 -10.99 -42.26
C LEU A 113 8.65 -11.31 -40.83
N GLY A 114 7.37 -11.10 -40.54
CA GLY A 114 6.78 -11.44 -39.23
C GLY A 114 6.95 -12.92 -38.88
N MET A 115 6.67 -13.82 -39.83
CA MET A 115 6.88 -15.27 -39.65
C MET A 115 8.35 -15.63 -39.41
N ARG A 116 9.29 -14.99 -40.12
CA ARG A 116 10.74 -15.19 -39.93
C ARG A 116 11.16 -14.76 -38.52
N LEU A 117 10.83 -13.54 -38.13
CA LEU A 117 11.20 -12.99 -36.81
C LEU A 117 10.72 -13.88 -35.67
N VAL A 118 9.46 -14.34 -35.73
CA VAL A 118 8.93 -15.26 -34.71
C VAL A 118 9.63 -16.62 -34.72
N LYS A 119 9.79 -17.26 -35.89
CA LYS A 119 10.22 -18.66 -35.94
C LYS A 119 11.72 -18.85 -35.79
N THR A 120 12.55 -17.87 -36.14
CA THR A 120 14.00 -18.04 -36.19
C THR A 120 14.77 -17.22 -35.16
N SER A 121 14.14 -16.23 -34.51
CA SER A 121 14.87 -15.33 -33.61
C SER A 121 15.16 -15.95 -32.24
N THR A 122 16.32 -15.59 -31.69
CA THR A 122 16.73 -15.84 -30.30
C THR A 122 16.59 -14.59 -29.42
N SER A 123 16.14 -13.48 -30.00
CA SER A 123 15.95 -12.19 -29.32
C SER A 123 14.48 -12.00 -28.95
N PRO A 124 14.14 -11.79 -27.66
CA PRO A 124 12.76 -11.53 -27.25
C PRO A 124 12.13 -10.35 -27.97
N GLU A 125 12.88 -9.27 -28.20
CA GLU A 125 12.36 -8.06 -28.85
C GLU A 125 12.02 -8.27 -30.33
N GLU A 126 12.78 -9.10 -31.03
CA GLU A 126 12.47 -9.46 -32.42
C GLU A 126 11.21 -10.33 -32.50
N VAL A 127 11.03 -11.26 -31.54
CA VAL A 127 9.80 -12.06 -31.44
C VAL A 127 8.59 -11.16 -31.17
N LYS A 128 8.70 -10.19 -30.25
CA LYS A 128 7.65 -9.18 -29.98
C LYS A 128 7.30 -8.36 -31.23
N LEU A 129 8.30 -7.91 -31.99
CA LEU A 129 8.11 -7.24 -33.27
C LEU A 129 7.41 -8.15 -34.28
N GLY A 130 7.81 -9.43 -34.35
CA GLY A 130 7.19 -10.43 -35.20
C GLY A 130 5.72 -10.66 -34.85
N ILE A 131 5.38 -10.79 -33.56
CA ILE A 131 4.00 -10.89 -33.05
C ILE A 131 3.16 -9.68 -33.52
N MET A 132 3.69 -8.47 -33.37
CA MET A 132 3.04 -7.24 -33.84
C MET A 132 2.68 -7.31 -35.32
N ILE A 133 3.67 -7.64 -36.15
CA ILE A 133 3.49 -7.72 -37.61
C ILE A 133 2.47 -8.80 -37.98
N LEU A 134 2.53 -9.95 -37.32
CA LEU A 134 1.60 -11.05 -37.54
C LEU A 134 0.15 -10.67 -37.16
N GLY A 135 -0.04 -9.73 -36.26
CA GLY A 135 -1.35 -9.18 -35.89
C GLY A 135 -2.19 -8.69 -37.07
N PHE A 136 -1.57 -8.20 -38.15
CA PHE A 136 -2.27 -7.77 -39.36
C PHE A 136 -2.83 -8.93 -40.22
N TYR A 137 -2.46 -10.17 -39.91
CA TYR A 137 -2.70 -11.33 -40.78
C TYR A 137 -3.34 -12.51 -40.04
N PRO A 138 -4.61 -12.42 -39.60
CA PRO A 138 -5.28 -13.41 -38.74
C PRO A 138 -5.72 -14.68 -39.48
N ASN A 139 -4.83 -15.27 -40.28
CA ASN A 139 -5.05 -16.60 -40.88
C ASN A 139 -4.77 -17.72 -39.86
N ASP A 140 -5.24 -18.94 -40.15
CA ASP A 140 -5.14 -20.08 -39.22
C ASP A 140 -3.70 -20.37 -38.74
N LEU A 141 -2.72 -20.23 -39.62
CA LEU A 141 -1.31 -20.47 -39.27
C LEU A 141 -0.80 -19.39 -38.32
N THR A 142 -1.05 -18.11 -38.63
CA THR A 142 -0.71 -16.99 -37.76
C THR A 142 -1.37 -17.13 -36.40
N MET A 143 -2.66 -17.45 -36.37
CA MET A 143 -3.40 -17.62 -35.13
C MET A 143 -2.88 -18.78 -34.27
N LYS A 144 -2.38 -19.87 -34.88
CA LYS A 144 -1.68 -20.93 -34.13
C LYS A 144 -0.39 -20.44 -33.51
N VAL A 145 0.40 -19.66 -34.27
CA VAL A 145 1.66 -19.08 -33.78
C VAL A 145 1.40 -18.10 -32.62
N LEU A 146 0.43 -17.20 -32.78
CA LEU A 146 0.04 -16.23 -31.75
C LEU A 146 -0.48 -16.90 -30.48
N ARG A 147 -1.20 -18.03 -30.56
CA ARG A 147 -1.59 -18.81 -29.38
C ARG A 147 -0.38 -19.42 -28.68
N THR A 148 0.49 -20.10 -29.43
CA THR A 148 1.68 -20.74 -28.86
C THR A 148 2.54 -19.75 -28.08
N LEU A 149 2.76 -18.56 -28.64
CA LEU A 149 3.53 -17.51 -27.96
C LEU A 149 2.72 -16.79 -26.89
N GLY A 150 1.48 -16.41 -27.19
CA GLY A 150 0.63 -15.59 -26.33
C GLY A 150 0.23 -16.26 -25.01
N PHE A 151 0.30 -17.59 -24.91
CA PHE A 151 0.13 -18.30 -23.64
C PHE A 151 1.35 -18.20 -22.71
N HIS A 152 2.48 -17.71 -23.22
CA HIS A 152 3.64 -17.33 -22.41
C HIS A 152 3.56 -15.83 -22.05
N SER A 153 3.69 -15.51 -20.76
CA SER A 153 3.38 -14.18 -20.21
C SER A 153 4.26 -13.06 -20.77
N ASP A 154 5.50 -13.34 -21.17
CA ASP A 154 6.38 -12.39 -21.88
C ASP A 154 5.82 -11.88 -23.21
N TYR A 155 4.89 -12.62 -23.82
CA TYR A 155 4.37 -12.34 -25.15
C TYR A 155 2.86 -12.08 -25.15
N THR A 156 2.16 -12.35 -24.05
CA THR A 156 0.70 -12.21 -23.97
C THR A 156 0.23 -10.80 -24.32
N VAL A 157 0.83 -9.76 -23.73
CA VAL A 157 0.39 -8.37 -23.99
C VAL A 157 0.55 -7.99 -25.45
N TYR A 158 1.65 -8.42 -26.09
CA TYR A 158 1.88 -8.20 -27.51
C TYR A 158 0.88 -8.98 -28.36
N ALA A 159 0.63 -10.26 -28.06
CA ALA A 159 -0.35 -11.05 -28.80
C ALA A 159 -1.76 -10.46 -28.68
N ALA A 160 -2.15 -10.04 -27.48
CA ALA A 160 -3.44 -9.43 -27.18
C ALA A 160 -3.63 -8.09 -27.92
N GLU A 161 -2.64 -7.19 -27.85
CA GLU A 161 -2.70 -5.89 -28.52
C GLU A 161 -2.60 -5.98 -30.04
N SER A 162 -1.85 -6.96 -30.57
CA SER A 162 -1.59 -7.05 -32.02
C SER A 162 -2.83 -7.45 -32.82
N ILE A 163 -3.78 -8.16 -32.20
CA ILE A 163 -4.99 -8.64 -32.88
C ILE A 163 -6.13 -7.60 -32.89
N ARG A 164 -5.94 -6.48 -32.17
CA ARG A 164 -6.98 -5.47 -32.03
C ARG A 164 -7.36 -4.90 -33.39
N GLN A 165 -8.66 -4.87 -33.66
CA GLN A 165 -9.22 -4.36 -34.91
C GLN A 165 -8.80 -5.12 -36.19
N SER A 166 -8.05 -6.23 -36.08
CA SER A 166 -7.64 -7.02 -37.24
C SER A 166 -8.48 -8.28 -37.45
N SER A 167 -9.19 -8.76 -36.41
CA SER A 167 -9.99 -9.99 -36.43
C SER A 167 -11.44 -9.76 -35.99
N THR A 168 -12.39 -10.45 -36.62
CA THR A 168 -13.81 -10.46 -36.21
C THR A 168 -14.05 -11.21 -34.89
N LYS A 169 -13.05 -11.94 -34.38
CA LYS A 169 -13.11 -12.73 -33.14
C LYS A 169 -12.08 -12.29 -32.10
N GLU A 170 -11.73 -11.01 -32.08
CA GLU A 170 -10.79 -10.40 -31.13
C GLU A 170 -11.11 -10.78 -29.67
N ASN A 171 -12.34 -10.56 -29.22
CA ASN A 171 -12.71 -10.81 -27.83
C ASN A 171 -12.61 -12.29 -27.44
N GLN A 172 -12.96 -13.20 -28.37
CA GLN A 172 -12.81 -14.64 -28.15
C GLN A 172 -11.34 -15.02 -27.98
N PHE A 173 -10.44 -14.44 -28.78
CA PHE A 173 -9.01 -14.68 -28.62
C PHE A 173 -8.46 -14.12 -27.29
N LEU A 174 -8.91 -12.93 -26.88
CA LEU A 174 -8.55 -12.37 -25.57
C LEU A 174 -9.05 -13.25 -24.41
N PHE A 175 -10.25 -13.82 -24.53
CA PHE A 175 -10.78 -14.76 -23.55
C PHE A 175 -9.97 -16.07 -23.52
N GLU A 176 -9.57 -16.60 -24.68
CA GLU A 176 -8.66 -17.75 -24.75
C GLU A 176 -7.30 -17.44 -24.08
N LEU A 177 -6.72 -16.26 -24.31
CA LEU A 177 -5.49 -15.84 -23.62
C LEU A 177 -5.72 -15.78 -22.12
N LEU A 178 -6.80 -15.15 -21.67
CA LEU A 178 -7.14 -15.02 -20.25
C LEU A 178 -7.26 -16.39 -19.55
N GLN A 179 -7.86 -17.38 -20.23
CA GLN A 179 -8.03 -18.74 -19.71
C GLN A 179 -6.72 -19.52 -19.60
N ASN A 180 -5.74 -19.23 -20.46
CA ASN A 180 -4.55 -20.05 -20.65
C ASN A 180 -3.25 -19.32 -20.28
N THR A 181 -3.35 -18.21 -19.55
CA THR A 181 -2.21 -17.45 -19.02
C THR A 181 -2.30 -17.33 -17.51
N ASP A 182 -1.18 -17.00 -16.88
CA ASP A 182 -1.09 -16.74 -15.45
C ASP A 182 -0.27 -15.48 -15.18
N GLY A 183 -0.24 -14.99 -13.93
CA GLY A 183 0.53 -13.80 -13.56
C GLY A 183 0.28 -12.60 -14.48
N TYR A 184 1.35 -11.90 -14.85
CA TYR A 184 1.23 -10.69 -15.68
C TYR A 184 0.62 -10.94 -17.07
N GLY A 185 0.72 -12.15 -17.63
CA GLY A 185 0.02 -12.50 -18.85
C GLY A 185 -1.50 -12.47 -18.68
N ARG A 186 -2.01 -13.09 -17.60
CA ARG A 186 -3.45 -13.04 -17.27
C ARG A 186 -3.91 -11.62 -16.97
N LEU A 187 -3.10 -10.84 -16.26
CA LEU A 187 -3.37 -9.43 -15.99
C LEU A 187 -3.54 -8.63 -17.29
N ALA A 188 -2.63 -8.79 -18.25
CA ALA A 188 -2.70 -8.12 -19.53
C ALA A 188 -3.96 -8.50 -20.32
N ALA A 189 -4.28 -9.79 -20.39
CA ALA A 189 -5.50 -10.27 -21.03
C ALA A 189 -6.78 -9.76 -20.33
N LEU A 190 -6.80 -9.76 -19.00
CA LEU A 190 -7.91 -9.25 -18.19
C LEU A 190 -8.09 -7.75 -18.39
N PHE A 191 -7.01 -6.99 -18.50
CA PHE A 191 -7.10 -5.57 -18.76
C PHE A 191 -7.78 -5.29 -20.11
N LEU A 192 -7.44 -6.05 -21.15
CA LEU A 192 -7.89 -5.78 -22.52
C LEU A 192 -9.26 -6.37 -22.90
N ILE A 193 -9.68 -7.48 -22.27
CA ILE A 193 -10.95 -8.14 -22.62
C ILE A 193 -12.18 -7.24 -22.36
N LYS A 194 -13.19 -7.35 -23.23
CA LYS A 194 -14.53 -6.75 -23.03
C LYS A 194 -15.54 -7.86 -22.75
N ALA A 195 -15.79 -8.15 -21.47
CA ALA A 195 -16.66 -9.24 -21.05
C ALA A 195 -18.15 -8.92 -21.26
N VAL A 196 -18.67 -9.18 -22.46
CA VAL A 196 -20.05 -8.86 -22.84
C VAL A 196 -20.99 -10.04 -22.68
N SER A 197 -20.48 -11.27 -22.77
CA SER A 197 -21.29 -12.48 -22.56
C SER A 197 -21.36 -12.84 -21.07
N ASP A 198 -22.42 -13.54 -20.67
CA ASP A 198 -22.57 -13.97 -19.27
C ASP A 198 -21.54 -15.04 -18.90
N GLU A 199 -21.15 -15.90 -19.86
CA GLU A 199 -20.05 -16.86 -19.71
C GLU A 199 -18.72 -16.18 -19.38
N GLU A 200 -18.37 -15.09 -20.10
CA GLU A 200 -17.15 -14.32 -19.85
C GLU A 200 -17.19 -13.67 -18.45
N LYS A 201 -18.32 -13.04 -18.09
CA LYS A 201 -18.48 -12.37 -16.79
C LYS A 201 -18.39 -13.35 -15.63
N GLU A 202 -19.10 -14.48 -15.73
CA GLU A 202 -19.08 -15.56 -14.74
C GLU A 202 -17.67 -16.13 -14.59
N TRP A 203 -17.01 -16.45 -15.70
CA TRP A 203 -15.66 -17.03 -15.66
C TRP A 203 -14.65 -16.06 -15.05
N ILE A 204 -14.77 -14.76 -15.34
CA ILE A 204 -13.89 -13.74 -14.75
C ILE A 204 -14.02 -13.70 -13.24
N ILE A 205 -15.25 -13.61 -12.71
CA ILE A 205 -15.50 -13.57 -11.27
C ILE A 205 -15.12 -14.88 -10.58
N ASN A 206 -15.41 -16.02 -11.22
CA ASN A 206 -15.19 -17.33 -10.60
C ASN A 206 -13.75 -17.81 -10.70
N HIS A 207 -12.97 -17.37 -11.70
CA HIS A 207 -11.64 -17.91 -11.99
C HIS A 207 -10.60 -16.83 -12.25
N ALA A 208 -10.84 -15.89 -13.18
CA ALA A 208 -9.78 -14.99 -13.66
C ALA A 208 -9.16 -14.14 -12.55
N ILE A 209 -9.99 -13.67 -11.60
CA ILE A 209 -9.55 -12.77 -10.52
C ILE A 209 -8.73 -13.45 -9.42
N LYS A 210 -8.67 -14.78 -9.43
CA LYS A 210 -7.92 -15.56 -8.44
C LYS A 210 -6.43 -15.51 -8.77
N SER A 211 -5.63 -15.12 -7.79
CA SER A 211 -4.18 -15.03 -7.89
C SER A 211 -3.56 -15.19 -6.51
N ASP A 212 -2.36 -15.77 -6.45
CA ASP A 212 -1.60 -15.96 -5.23
C ASP A 212 -0.80 -14.69 -4.82
N PHE A 213 -0.58 -13.74 -5.74
CA PHE A 213 0.23 -12.54 -5.48
C PHE A 213 -0.29 -11.23 -6.09
N LEU A 214 -1.25 -11.27 -7.03
CA LEU A 214 -1.87 -10.08 -7.66
C LEU A 214 -3.37 -9.98 -7.36
N SER A 215 -3.85 -10.61 -6.27
CA SER A 215 -5.28 -10.75 -5.93
C SER A 215 -6.02 -9.41 -5.96
N SER A 216 -5.51 -8.38 -5.25
CA SER A 216 -6.09 -7.03 -5.25
C SER A 216 -6.11 -6.43 -6.66
N ILE A 217 -4.98 -6.48 -7.37
CA ILE A 217 -4.85 -5.89 -8.70
C ILE A 217 -5.86 -6.51 -9.67
N TYR A 218 -6.01 -7.83 -9.67
CA TYR A 218 -6.95 -8.51 -10.57
C TYR A 218 -8.39 -8.14 -10.27
N VAL A 219 -8.77 -8.12 -8.99
CA VAL A 219 -10.10 -7.73 -8.55
C VAL A 219 -10.41 -6.30 -8.99
N ASN A 220 -9.49 -5.37 -8.76
CA ASN A 220 -9.72 -3.96 -9.11
C ASN A 220 -9.74 -3.74 -10.62
N VAL A 221 -8.87 -4.39 -11.41
CA VAL A 221 -8.93 -4.34 -12.89
C VAL A 221 -10.23 -4.92 -13.42
N ALA A 222 -10.72 -6.04 -12.86
CA ALA A 222 -12.02 -6.58 -13.23
C ALA A 222 -13.17 -5.61 -12.88
N LEU A 223 -13.13 -5.03 -11.68
CA LEU A 223 -14.12 -4.06 -11.22
C LEU A 223 -14.06 -2.72 -11.95
N GLN A 224 -13.00 -2.39 -12.70
CA GLN A 224 -13.01 -1.22 -13.59
C GLN A 224 -13.94 -1.42 -14.81
N LYS A 225 -14.32 -2.66 -15.14
CA LYS A 225 -15.24 -2.98 -16.24
C LYS A 225 -16.70 -2.86 -15.80
N ALA A 226 -17.48 -2.04 -16.51
CA ALA A 226 -18.88 -1.80 -16.19
C ALA A 226 -19.74 -3.07 -16.22
N ASP A 227 -19.55 -3.93 -17.22
CA ASP A 227 -20.29 -5.19 -17.36
C ASP A 227 -20.02 -6.15 -16.19
N ILE A 228 -18.79 -6.20 -15.70
CA ILE A 228 -18.41 -7.02 -14.54
C ILE A 228 -19.03 -6.48 -13.25
N ARG A 229 -18.97 -5.16 -13.02
CA ARG A 229 -19.64 -4.54 -11.86
C ARG A 229 -21.14 -4.79 -11.89
N HIS A 230 -21.78 -4.59 -13.04
CA HIS A 230 -23.21 -4.83 -13.20
C HIS A 230 -23.54 -6.31 -12.94
N TYR A 231 -22.79 -7.25 -13.51
CA TYR A 231 -22.99 -8.67 -13.25
C TYR A 231 -22.88 -9.01 -11.76
N LEU A 232 -21.85 -8.50 -11.07
CA LEU A 232 -21.64 -8.75 -9.65
C LEU A 232 -22.80 -8.21 -8.78
N LEU A 233 -23.22 -6.97 -9.00
CA LEU A 233 -24.20 -6.29 -8.14
C LEU A 233 -25.63 -6.83 -8.30
N TYR A 234 -25.96 -7.33 -9.49
CA TYR A 234 -27.33 -7.69 -9.86
C TYR A 234 -27.57 -9.21 -10.00
N SER A 235 -26.52 -10.04 -9.97
CA SER A 235 -26.68 -11.50 -9.97
C SER A 235 -27.32 -12.02 -8.67
N PRO A 236 -28.10 -13.11 -8.72
CA PRO A 236 -28.62 -13.75 -7.52
C PRO A 236 -27.48 -14.27 -6.66
N ILE A 237 -27.58 -14.12 -5.33
CA ILE A 237 -26.61 -14.71 -4.41
C ILE A 237 -27.03 -16.15 -4.11
N THR A 238 -26.12 -17.09 -4.37
CA THR A 238 -26.29 -18.52 -4.11
C THR A 238 -25.14 -19.04 -3.27
N ALA A 239 -25.28 -20.21 -2.66
CA ALA A 239 -24.17 -20.83 -1.92
C ALA A 239 -22.92 -21.06 -2.80
N GLU A 240 -23.11 -21.29 -4.11
CA GLU A 240 -22.03 -21.55 -5.07
C GLU A 240 -21.24 -20.28 -5.40
N ASN A 241 -21.92 -19.16 -5.64
CA ASN A 241 -21.24 -17.91 -6.01
C ASN A 241 -20.87 -17.01 -4.83
N TYR A 242 -21.35 -17.33 -3.62
CA TYR A 242 -21.10 -16.55 -2.41
C TYR A 242 -19.59 -16.36 -2.18
N ARG A 243 -18.82 -17.44 -2.24
CA ARG A 243 -17.37 -17.41 -2.06
C ARG A 243 -16.67 -16.46 -3.04
N HIS A 244 -17.07 -16.47 -4.31
CA HIS A 244 -16.47 -15.63 -5.35
C HIS A 244 -16.78 -14.15 -5.13
N SER A 245 -18.02 -13.86 -4.77
CA SER A 245 -18.45 -12.51 -4.40
C SER A 245 -17.73 -12.00 -3.15
N MET A 246 -17.52 -12.85 -2.14
CA MET A 246 -16.76 -12.51 -0.95
C MET A 246 -15.27 -12.32 -1.22
N TYR A 247 -14.68 -13.09 -2.14
CA TYR A 247 -13.30 -12.87 -2.59
C TYR A 247 -13.15 -11.48 -3.23
N VAL A 248 -14.11 -11.06 -4.06
CA VAL A 248 -14.14 -9.69 -4.62
C VAL A 248 -14.22 -8.65 -3.49
N LEU A 249 -15.10 -8.83 -2.51
CA LEU A 249 -15.24 -7.90 -1.38
C LEU A 249 -14.02 -7.85 -0.46
N ALA A 250 -13.30 -8.96 -0.31
CA ALA A 250 -12.08 -9.03 0.49
C ALA A 250 -10.93 -8.24 -0.17
N TYR A 251 -10.77 -8.36 -1.48
CA TYR A 251 -9.62 -7.80 -2.21
C TYR A 251 -9.91 -6.49 -2.95
N ARG A 252 -11.15 -6.00 -2.94
CA ARG A 252 -11.50 -4.71 -3.51
C ARG A 252 -10.85 -3.59 -2.70
N GLU A 253 -10.25 -2.63 -3.40
CA GLU A 253 -9.74 -1.42 -2.77
C GLU A 253 -10.87 -0.39 -2.62
N PRO A 254 -10.94 0.33 -1.49
CA PRO A 254 -11.88 1.44 -1.34
C PRO A 254 -11.55 2.53 -2.37
N THR A 255 -12.57 3.04 -3.05
CA THR A 255 -12.40 4.20 -3.93
C THR A 255 -12.10 5.44 -3.07
N GLU A 256 -11.00 6.13 -3.37
CA GLU A 256 -10.61 7.37 -2.69
C GLU A 256 -11.66 8.48 -2.85
N GLU A 257 -12.46 8.40 -3.91
CA GLU A 257 -13.47 9.37 -4.27
C GLU A 257 -14.89 8.94 -3.82
N GLY A 258 -15.48 9.74 -2.93
CA GLY A 258 -16.93 9.77 -2.70
C GLY A 258 -17.48 8.90 -1.56
N GLN A 259 -18.79 9.07 -1.35
CA GLN A 259 -19.60 8.25 -0.45
C GLN A 259 -19.74 6.83 -1.04
N LEU A 260 -19.91 5.83 -0.18
CA LEU A 260 -20.21 4.47 -0.63
C LEU A 260 -21.47 4.46 -1.50
N ALA A 261 -21.34 4.08 -2.78
CA ALA A 261 -22.45 4.04 -3.70
C ALA A 261 -23.59 3.14 -3.18
N ASP A 262 -24.85 3.57 -3.36
CA ASP A 262 -26.03 2.86 -2.85
C ASP A 262 -26.14 1.43 -3.38
N ASP A 263 -25.85 1.20 -4.67
CA ASP A 263 -25.86 -0.13 -5.26
C ASP A 263 -24.86 -1.07 -4.58
N MET A 264 -23.67 -0.55 -4.24
CA MET A 264 -22.64 -1.30 -3.54
C MET A 264 -23.03 -1.59 -2.09
N LEU A 265 -23.61 -0.60 -1.41
CA LEU A 265 -24.14 -0.77 -0.06
C LEU A 265 -25.25 -1.83 -0.02
N LEU A 266 -26.17 -1.80 -1.00
CA LEU A 266 -27.21 -2.81 -1.15
C LEU A 266 -26.63 -4.19 -1.44
N PHE A 267 -25.61 -4.28 -2.29
CA PHE A 267 -24.92 -5.55 -2.56
C PHE A 267 -24.26 -6.11 -1.29
N MET A 268 -23.52 -5.28 -0.54
CA MET A 268 -22.93 -5.67 0.74
C MET A 268 -24.00 -6.15 1.72
N ARG A 269 -25.13 -5.45 1.82
CA ARG A 269 -26.26 -5.85 2.66
C ARG A 269 -26.76 -7.25 2.30
N LYS A 270 -27.00 -7.52 1.01
CA LYS A 270 -27.43 -8.84 0.54
C LYS A 270 -26.40 -9.94 0.87
N MET A 271 -25.10 -9.63 0.75
CA MET A 271 -24.03 -10.56 1.13
C MET A 271 -24.05 -10.86 2.65
N VAL A 272 -24.22 -9.84 3.49
CA VAL A 272 -24.34 -10.00 4.95
C VAL A 272 -25.60 -10.77 5.34
N ASP A 273 -26.72 -10.55 4.65
CA ASP A 273 -27.95 -11.32 4.86
C ASP A 273 -27.72 -12.82 4.54
N ALA A 274 -26.92 -13.12 3.51
CA ALA A 274 -26.55 -14.47 3.09
C ALA A 274 -25.34 -15.09 3.84
N ARG A 275 -24.85 -14.46 4.92
CA ARG A 275 -23.64 -14.88 5.66
C ARG A 275 -23.60 -16.33 6.12
N GLU A 276 -24.74 -16.99 6.28
CA GLU A 276 -24.79 -18.41 6.67
C GLU A 276 -24.16 -19.35 5.63
N PHE A 277 -23.92 -18.90 4.39
CA PHE A 277 -23.13 -19.63 3.40
C PHE A 277 -21.61 -19.60 3.67
N ALA A 278 -21.13 -18.74 4.56
CA ALA A 278 -19.71 -18.63 4.87
C ALA A 278 -19.19 -19.86 5.64
N THR A 279 -18.13 -20.47 5.11
CA THR A 279 -17.50 -21.69 5.63
C THR A 279 -15.97 -21.62 5.73
N SER A 280 -15.34 -20.61 5.13
CA SER A 280 -13.89 -20.52 4.97
C SER A 280 -13.31 -19.13 5.31
N PHE A 281 -11.98 -19.06 5.38
CA PHE A 281 -11.29 -17.82 5.74
C PHE A 281 -11.57 -16.66 4.77
N ILE A 282 -11.59 -16.88 3.45
CA ILE A 282 -11.84 -15.77 2.50
C ILE A 282 -13.23 -15.13 2.69
N GLU A 283 -14.23 -15.94 3.06
CA GLU A 283 -15.59 -15.43 3.34
C GLU A 283 -15.63 -14.68 4.68
N GLN A 284 -14.88 -15.16 5.68
CA GLN A 284 -14.67 -14.44 6.93
C GLN A 284 -13.99 -13.08 6.67
N ALA A 285 -12.89 -13.08 5.92
CA ALA A 285 -12.15 -11.88 5.55
C ALA A 285 -13.06 -10.90 4.79
N GLY A 286 -13.83 -11.37 3.81
CA GLY A 286 -14.77 -10.50 3.10
C GLY A 286 -15.83 -9.87 4.03
N LEU A 287 -16.32 -10.59 5.06
CA LEU A 287 -17.25 -10.00 6.05
C LEU A 287 -16.54 -8.93 6.89
N VAL A 288 -15.29 -9.16 7.30
CA VAL A 288 -14.48 -8.15 8.01
C VAL A 288 -14.24 -6.92 7.13
N MET A 289 -13.95 -7.11 5.84
CA MET A 289 -13.75 -5.99 4.91
C MET A 289 -15.03 -5.19 4.70
N ILE A 290 -16.21 -5.84 4.63
CA ILE A 290 -17.50 -5.13 4.65
C ILE A 290 -17.64 -4.31 5.94
N TRP A 291 -17.35 -4.89 7.11
CA TRP A 291 -17.45 -4.19 8.39
C TRP A 291 -16.56 -2.94 8.44
N LEU A 292 -15.28 -3.06 8.03
CA LEU A 292 -14.35 -1.94 7.97
C LEU A 292 -14.86 -0.84 7.05
N GLN A 293 -15.28 -1.21 5.84
CA GLN A 293 -15.74 -0.24 4.84
C GLN A 293 -17.05 0.45 5.26
N VAL A 294 -17.96 -0.27 5.91
CA VAL A 294 -19.22 0.28 6.42
C VAL A 294 -18.96 1.28 7.54
N ILE A 295 -18.06 0.98 8.48
CA ILE A 295 -17.67 1.92 9.54
C ILE A 295 -17.04 3.18 8.97
N ASP A 296 -16.11 3.05 8.03
CA ASP A 296 -15.47 4.21 7.41
C ASP A 296 -16.46 5.04 6.57
N SER A 297 -17.46 4.39 5.99
CA SER A 297 -18.54 5.08 5.27
C SER A 297 -19.49 5.78 6.24
N TRP A 298 -19.85 5.16 7.37
CA TRP A 298 -20.63 5.80 8.43
C TRP A 298 -19.93 7.05 8.94
N LYS A 299 -18.64 6.97 9.29
CA LYS A 299 -17.85 8.13 9.76
C LYS A 299 -17.88 9.29 8.75
N ARG A 300 -17.68 8.99 7.46
CA ARG A 300 -17.69 10.00 6.39
C ARG A 300 -19.07 10.62 6.18
N ASP A 301 -20.12 9.81 6.14
CA ASP A 301 -21.49 10.27 5.95
C ASP A 301 -21.99 11.09 7.14
N TYR A 302 -21.63 10.68 8.36
CA TYR A 302 -21.90 11.45 9.57
C TYR A 302 -21.19 12.81 9.54
N ALA A 303 -19.90 12.84 9.19
CA ALA A 303 -19.13 14.08 9.01
C ALA A 303 -19.75 15.02 7.97
N TYR A 304 -20.23 14.45 6.87
CA TYR A 304 -20.87 15.19 5.79
C TYR A 304 -22.15 15.87 6.28
N LEU A 305 -23.00 15.14 7.01
CA LEU A 305 -24.25 15.68 7.55
C LEU A 305 -24.01 16.71 8.63
N GLU A 306 -23.03 16.49 9.52
CA GLU A 306 -22.66 17.46 10.55
C GLU A 306 -22.30 18.82 9.96
N LYS A 307 -21.63 18.85 8.80
CA LYS A 307 -21.30 20.08 8.07
C LYS A 307 -22.52 20.75 7.41
N GLN A 308 -23.62 20.02 7.20
CA GLN A 308 -24.83 20.53 6.55
C GLN A 308 -25.99 20.84 7.52
N LEU A 309 -25.91 20.36 8.75
CA LEU A 309 -26.93 20.51 9.80
C LEU A 309 -27.20 21.96 10.24
N ASP A 310 -26.41 22.94 9.77
CA ASP A 310 -26.73 24.37 9.89
C ASP A 310 -27.98 24.80 9.07
N LYS A 311 -28.62 23.90 8.30
CA LYS A 311 -29.70 24.25 7.35
C LYS A 311 -31.06 23.55 7.57
N THR A 312 -31.16 22.48 8.36
CA THR A 312 -32.43 21.76 8.57
C THR A 312 -32.41 20.94 9.88
N GLU A 313 -33.48 21.02 10.68
CA GLU A 313 -33.61 20.32 11.98
C GLU A 313 -33.97 18.82 11.88
N GLN A 314 -34.20 18.26 10.68
CA GLN A 314 -34.58 16.86 10.49
C GLN A 314 -33.72 16.18 9.42
N LEU A 315 -33.24 14.96 9.72
CA LEU A 315 -32.65 14.05 8.75
C LEU A 315 -33.71 13.62 7.74
N SER A 316 -33.32 13.46 6.48
CA SER A 316 -34.22 12.90 5.47
C SER A 316 -34.37 11.39 5.68
N ASP A 317 -35.53 10.83 5.27
CA ASP A 317 -35.79 9.39 5.31
C ASP A 317 -34.68 8.54 4.67
N TYR A 318 -33.99 9.10 3.67
CA TYR A 318 -32.82 8.49 3.03
C TYR A 318 -31.67 8.25 4.01
N TRP A 319 -31.30 9.27 4.82
CA TRP A 319 -30.19 9.16 5.76
C TRP A 319 -30.51 8.22 6.92
N ASP A 320 -31.75 8.27 7.42
CA ASP A 320 -32.21 7.32 8.44
C ASP A 320 -32.09 5.88 7.95
N GLN A 321 -32.56 5.57 6.73
CA GLN A 321 -32.43 4.24 6.14
C GLN A 321 -30.97 3.82 5.94
N ARG A 322 -30.12 4.75 5.51
CA ARG A 322 -28.70 4.50 5.25
C ARG A 322 -27.93 4.19 6.55
N PHE A 323 -28.14 4.94 7.62
CA PHE A 323 -27.52 4.64 8.92
C PHE A 323 -28.07 3.37 9.56
N ASN A 324 -29.38 3.11 9.45
CA ASN A 324 -29.96 1.85 9.91
C ASN A 324 -29.34 0.65 9.18
N ASN A 325 -29.09 0.77 7.87
CA ASN A 325 -28.40 -0.27 7.11
C ASN A 325 -26.98 -0.51 7.63
N TYR A 326 -26.23 0.56 7.96
CA TYR A 326 -24.90 0.42 8.54
C TYR A 326 -24.93 -0.31 9.89
N GLU A 327 -25.82 0.12 10.79
CA GLU A 327 -25.96 -0.47 12.12
C GLU A 327 -26.33 -1.95 12.07
N GLU A 328 -27.34 -2.30 11.26
CA GLU A 328 -27.80 -3.68 11.12
C GLU A 328 -26.69 -4.59 10.57
N MET A 329 -25.99 -4.16 9.52
CA MET A 329 -24.89 -4.97 8.95
C MET A 329 -23.75 -5.16 9.94
N ILE A 330 -23.30 -4.10 10.61
CA ILE A 330 -22.24 -4.16 11.62
C ILE A 330 -22.62 -5.19 12.69
N ARG A 331 -23.82 -5.06 13.27
CA ARG A 331 -24.31 -5.97 14.30
C ARG A 331 -24.41 -7.41 13.80
N MET A 332 -24.90 -7.62 12.58
CA MET A 332 -25.03 -8.96 11.99
C MET A 332 -23.67 -9.62 11.78
N ILE A 333 -22.67 -8.87 11.34
CA ILE A 333 -21.30 -9.35 11.15
C ILE A 333 -20.67 -9.70 12.50
N GLU A 334 -20.70 -8.79 13.46
CA GLU A 334 -20.12 -8.99 14.80
C GLU A 334 -20.71 -10.21 15.51
N VAL A 335 -22.04 -10.33 15.56
CA VAL A 335 -22.71 -11.47 16.19
C VAL A 335 -22.35 -12.78 15.48
N PHE A 336 -22.22 -12.75 14.16
CA PHE A 336 -21.91 -13.95 13.38
C PHE A 336 -20.45 -14.39 13.52
N LEU A 337 -19.51 -13.44 13.49
CA LEU A 337 -18.07 -13.70 13.55
C LEU A 337 -17.55 -13.93 14.97
N ASN A 338 -18.28 -13.52 16.02
CA ASN A 338 -17.93 -13.83 17.42
C ASN A 338 -18.14 -15.32 17.79
N LYS A 339 -18.63 -16.16 16.86
CA LYS A 339 -18.75 -17.62 17.09
C LYS A 339 -17.35 -18.26 17.14
N PRO A 340 -17.03 -19.17 18.09
CA PRO A 340 -15.69 -19.77 18.24
C PRO A 340 -15.09 -20.41 16.98
N LYS A 341 -15.94 -20.90 16.07
CA LYS A 341 -15.50 -21.48 14.79
C LYS A 341 -14.61 -20.52 13.99
N TRP A 342 -14.86 -19.20 14.07
CA TRP A 342 -14.18 -18.21 13.26
C TRP A 342 -12.78 -17.87 13.77
N GLN A 343 -12.55 -17.97 15.08
CA GLN A 343 -11.20 -17.94 15.65
C GLN A 343 -10.38 -19.14 15.16
N HIS A 344 -11.00 -20.33 15.10
CA HIS A 344 -10.33 -21.52 14.58
C HIS A 344 -9.98 -21.39 13.10
N VAL A 345 -10.89 -20.86 12.28
CA VAL A 345 -10.64 -20.61 10.85
C VAL A 345 -9.48 -19.63 10.66
N ALA A 346 -9.41 -18.55 11.43
CA ALA A 346 -8.29 -17.59 11.37
C ALA A 346 -6.94 -18.23 11.75
N LEU A 347 -6.91 -19.06 12.81
CA LEU A 347 -5.69 -19.78 13.22
C LEU A 347 -5.25 -20.83 12.20
N GLN A 348 -6.19 -21.52 11.54
CA GLN A 348 -5.85 -22.43 10.46
C GLN A 348 -5.23 -21.69 9.27
N GLU A 349 -5.76 -20.52 8.94
CA GLU A 349 -5.24 -19.70 7.85
C GLU A 349 -3.82 -19.19 8.13
N LEU A 350 -3.49 -18.82 9.37
CA LEU A 350 -2.12 -18.46 9.77
C LEU A 350 -1.13 -19.58 9.47
N LYS A 351 -1.53 -20.85 9.69
CA LYS A 351 -0.67 -22.02 9.52
C LYS A 351 -0.45 -22.41 8.06
N VAL A 352 -1.50 -22.37 7.23
CA VAL A 352 -1.42 -22.80 5.82
C VAL A 352 -1.03 -21.64 4.89
N ALA A 353 -1.29 -20.42 5.34
CA ALA A 353 -0.91 -19.17 4.72
C ALA A 353 -1.33 -18.97 3.25
N LYS A 354 -2.61 -19.17 2.92
CA LYS A 354 -3.12 -19.08 1.54
C LYS A 354 -3.42 -17.65 1.09
N GLU A 355 -4.03 -16.85 1.97
CA GLU A 355 -4.44 -15.48 1.65
C GLU A 355 -3.37 -14.46 2.07
N THR A 356 -3.57 -13.18 1.74
CA THR A 356 -2.56 -12.14 2.04
C THR A 356 -2.45 -11.81 3.54
N ASP A 357 -1.26 -11.34 3.94
CA ASP A 357 -1.02 -10.88 5.32
C ASP A 357 -2.00 -9.78 5.74
N PHE A 358 -2.37 -8.88 4.81
CA PHE A 358 -3.31 -7.79 5.07
C PHE A 358 -4.69 -8.31 5.52
N LEU A 359 -5.25 -9.30 4.82
CA LEU A 359 -6.56 -9.86 5.19
C LEU A 359 -6.51 -10.56 6.54
N ILE A 360 -5.41 -11.26 6.82
CA ILE A 360 -5.23 -11.99 8.09
C ILE A 360 -5.09 -11.04 9.25
N VAL A 361 -4.23 -10.03 9.13
CA VAL A 361 -4.09 -8.98 10.13
C VAL A 361 -5.43 -8.29 10.38
N SER A 362 -6.18 -7.97 9.33
CA SER A 362 -7.51 -7.34 9.46
C SER A 362 -8.48 -8.24 10.23
N VAL A 363 -8.49 -9.55 9.95
CA VAL A 363 -9.34 -10.53 10.66
C VAL A 363 -8.89 -10.72 12.10
N LEU A 364 -7.60 -10.81 12.38
CA LEU A 364 -7.06 -10.94 13.74
C LEU A 364 -7.37 -9.71 14.58
N GLN A 365 -7.23 -8.51 14.01
CA GLN A 365 -7.59 -7.26 14.66
C GLN A 365 -9.09 -7.20 14.96
N PHE A 366 -9.95 -7.57 14.00
CA PHE A 366 -11.39 -7.61 14.19
C PHE A 366 -11.80 -8.60 15.29
N LEU A 367 -11.15 -9.76 15.37
CA LEU A 367 -11.41 -10.77 16.41
C LEU A 367 -10.63 -10.52 17.72
N GLU A 368 -9.84 -9.45 17.79
CA GLU A 368 -8.97 -9.11 18.92
C GLU A 368 -8.01 -10.25 19.33
N MET A 369 -7.54 -11.02 18.34
CA MET A 369 -6.68 -12.17 18.56
C MET A 369 -5.21 -11.76 18.56
N LYS A 370 -4.44 -12.33 19.50
CA LYS A 370 -2.99 -12.20 19.62
C LYS A 370 -2.34 -13.59 19.64
N PRO A 371 -2.19 -14.25 18.47
CA PRO A 371 -1.53 -15.56 18.37
C PRO A 371 -0.07 -15.51 18.85
N GLU A 372 0.53 -16.66 19.12
CA GLU A 372 1.96 -16.73 19.46
C GLU A 372 2.82 -16.37 18.24
N MET A 373 4.01 -15.81 18.45
CA MET A 373 4.94 -15.46 17.35
C MET A 373 5.24 -16.67 16.46
N ALA A 374 5.32 -17.86 17.05
CA ALA A 374 5.51 -19.13 16.35
C ALA A 374 4.44 -19.41 15.28
N ASP A 375 3.19 -18.98 15.48
CA ASP A 375 2.11 -19.17 14.51
C ASP A 375 2.31 -18.31 13.24
N PHE A 376 3.10 -17.24 13.32
CA PHE A 376 3.43 -16.36 12.17
C PHE A 376 4.64 -16.84 11.38
N MET A 377 5.42 -17.80 11.89
CA MET A 377 6.67 -18.26 11.26
C MET A 377 6.51 -18.78 9.83
N PRO A 378 5.44 -19.51 9.44
CA PRO A 378 5.22 -19.88 8.04
C PRO A 378 5.17 -18.67 7.09
N ARG A 379 4.61 -17.55 7.55
CA ARG A 379 4.49 -16.30 6.77
C ARG A 379 5.79 -15.50 6.78
N LEU A 380 6.41 -15.36 7.94
CA LEU A 380 7.71 -14.73 8.07
C LEU A 380 8.80 -15.48 7.28
N ALA A 381 8.70 -16.80 7.11
CA ALA A 381 9.60 -17.54 6.23
C ALA A 381 9.42 -17.18 4.74
N ALA A 382 8.19 -16.90 4.31
CA ALA A 382 7.89 -16.52 2.92
C ALA A 382 8.20 -15.04 2.62
N ASN A 383 8.03 -14.15 3.60
CA ASN A 383 8.30 -12.72 3.48
C ASN A 383 8.86 -12.16 4.81
N PRO A 384 10.17 -12.33 5.08
CA PRO A 384 10.78 -12.03 6.38
C PRO A 384 10.60 -10.61 6.88
N LEU A 385 10.57 -9.64 5.98
CA LEU A 385 10.41 -8.22 6.29
C LEU A 385 9.05 -7.68 5.80
N GLY A 386 7.99 -8.49 5.89
CA GLY A 386 6.65 -8.13 5.46
C GLY A 386 6.04 -6.98 6.27
N LEU A 387 5.76 -5.85 5.61
CA LEU A 387 5.29 -4.63 6.29
C LEU A 387 3.87 -4.74 6.89
N ASN A 388 3.01 -5.62 6.37
CA ASN A 388 1.67 -5.81 6.95
C ASN A 388 1.73 -6.43 8.35
N LEU A 389 2.71 -7.32 8.60
CA LEU A 389 2.90 -7.93 9.92
C LEU A 389 3.60 -6.97 10.89
N LEU A 390 4.47 -6.09 10.37
CA LEU A 390 5.15 -5.05 11.15
C LEU A 390 4.15 -4.20 11.96
N ASP A 391 3.13 -3.64 11.30
CA ASP A 391 2.12 -2.80 11.95
C ASP A 391 1.37 -3.60 13.03
N PHE A 392 0.98 -4.83 12.72
CA PHE A 392 0.30 -5.70 13.68
C PHE A 392 1.12 -5.92 14.96
N PHE A 393 2.43 -6.17 14.83
CA PHE A 393 3.30 -6.44 15.97
C PHE A 393 3.66 -5.17 16.74
N LEU A 394 4.17 -4.14 16.06
CA LEU A 394 4.79 -2.99 16.72
C LEU A 394 3.86 -1.78 16.83
N ALA A 395 2.95 -1.55 15.87
CA ALA A 395 2.01 -0.42 15.96
C ALA A 395 0.77 -0.79 16.79
N ASN A 396 0.18 -1.97 16.55
CA ASN A 396 -1.08 -2.36 17.18
C ASN A 396 -0.92 -3.14 18.49
N ASN A 397 0.11 -4.00 18.60
CA ASN A 397 0.29 -4.89 19.75
C ASN A 397 1.71 -4.87 20.35
N PRO A 398 2.38 -3.70 20.50
CA PRO A 398 3.79 -3.64 20.87
C PRO A 398 4.09 -4.30 22.22
N LEU A 399 3.22 -4.09 23.23
CA LEU A 399 3.40 -4.67 24.56
C LEU A 399 3.42 -6.21 24.58
N TYR A 400 2.92 -6.87 23.53
CA TYR A 400 2.88 -8.31 23.44
C TYR A 400 4.01 -8.88 22.56
N TYR A 401 4.37 -8.18 21.48
CA TYR A 401 5.29 -8.72 20.46
C TYR A 401 6.67 -8.07 20.45
N PHE A 402 6.92 -7.00 21.20
CA PHE A 402 8.18 -6.26 21.08
C PHE A 402 9.42 -7.12 21.30
N GLU A 403 9.47 -7.89 22.40
CA GLU A 403 10.61 -8.77 22.70
C GLU A 403 10.77 -9.90 21.66
N GLU A 404 9.65 -10.48 21.23
CA GLU A 404 9.62 -11.52 20.18
C GLU A 404 10.10 -10.99 18.82
N VAL A 405 9.77 -9.74 18.49
CA VAL A 405 10.25 -9.08 17.27
C VAL A 405 11.75 -8.82 17.37
N CYS A 406 12.25 -8.32 18.51
CA CYS A 406 13.68 -8.17 18.75
C CYS A 406 14.40 -9.52 18.54
N TYR A 407 13.92 -10.58 19.18
CA TYR A 407 14.49 -11.92 19.02
C TYR A 407 14.43 -12.43 17.57
N TYR A 408 13.30 -12.24 16.89
CA TYR A 408 13.14 -12.64 15.49
C TYR A 408 14.16 -11.94 14.58
N LEU A 409 14.29 -10.61 14.71
CA LEU A 409 15.23 -9.83 13.91
C LEU A 409 16.68 -10.20 14.20
N SER A 410 17.05 -10.47 15.46
CA SER A 410 18.40 -10.92 15.82
C SER A 410 18.78 -12.24 15.14
N ASN A 411 17.80 -13.13 14.90
CA ASN A 411 18.03 -14.38 14.18
C ASN A 411 17.99 -14.22 12.65
N LEU A 412 17.32 -13.17 12.15
CA LEU A 412 17.18 -12.90 10.72
C LEU A 412 18.40 -12.16 10.16
N LEU A 413 18.92 -11.19 10.92
CA LEU A 413 19.98 -10.30 10.48
C LEU A 413 21.37 -10.89 10.76
N SER A 414 22.32 -10.56 9.89
CA SER A 414 23.73 -10.84 10.12
C SER A 414 24.37 -9.63 10.80
N ASP A 415 25.30 -9.86 11.71
CA ASP A 415 26.10 -8.81 12.38
C ASP A 415 26.71 -7.81 11.39
N HIS A 416 27.05 -8.26 10.17
CA HIS A 416 27.59 -7.42 9.10
C HIS A 416 26.68 -6.26 8.68
N VAL A 417 25.37 -6.33 8.96
CA VAL A 417 24.43 -5.24 8.73
C VAL A 417 24.77 -4.02 9.60
N PHE A 418 25.33 -4.26 10.79
CA PHE A 418 25.79 -3.25 11.74
C PHE A 418 27.29 -2.92 11.54
N ASP A 419 28.00 -3.62 10.66
CA ASP A 419 29.39 -3.30 10.31
C ASP A 419 29.52 -2.38 9.07
N LEU A 420 28.39 -2.01 8.45
CA LEU A 420 28.39 -1.27 7.19
C LEU A 420 29.09 0.10 7.35
N PRO A 421 29.95 0.50 6.39
CA PRO A 421 30.78 1.69 6.54
C PRO A 421 29.94 2.96 6.71
N PHE A 422 30.39 3.87 7.58
CA PHE A 422 29.80 5.20 7.78
C PHE A 422 29.71 6.05 6.48
N LYS A 423 30.42 5.64 5.43
CA LYS A 423 30.50 6.29 4.12
C LYS A 423 30.04 5.34 3.02
N PHE A 424 28.79 5.48 2.59
CA PHE A 424 28.44 5.23 1.20
C PHE A 424 28.92 6.46 0.41
N GLU A 425 29.77 6.28 -0.61
CA GLU A 425 29.91 7.32 -1.63
C GLU A 425 28.53 7.51 -2.27
N GLU A 426 28.15 8.77 -2.56
CA GLU A 426 26.90 9.19 -3.21
C GLU A 426 26.68 8.62 -4.62
N GLU A 427 27.31 7.51 -5.00
CA GLU A 427 26.68 6.66 -5.98
C GLU A 427 25.50 6.01 -5.29
N ILE A 428 24.31 6.58 -5.51
CA ILE A 428 23.01 6.02 -5.17
C ILE A 428 22.90 4.67 -5.90
N GLU A 429 23.59 3.64 -5.40
CA GLU A 429 23.18 2.28 -5.64
C GLU A 429 21.78 2.19 -5.05
N LYS A 430 20.81 1.97 -5.95
CA LYS A 430 19.42 1.80 -5.57
C LYS A 430 19.36 0.80 -4.43
N GLU A 431 18.96 1.28 -3.26
CA GLU A 431 18.77 0.48 -2.06
C GLU A 431 18.07 -0.83 -2.44
N SER A 432 18.63 -1.96 -2.01
CA SER A 432 17.98 -3.25 -2.27
C SER A 432 16.59 -3.23 -1.62
N ARG A 433 15.62 -3.92 -2.23
CA ARG A 433 14.24 -3.96 -1.72
C ARG A 433 14.19 -4.42 -0.25
N ASP A 434 15.09 -5.32 0.14
CA ASP A 434 15.13 -5.87 1.49
C ASP A 434 15.78 -4.90 2.48
N LEU A 435 16.81 -4.16 2.08
CA LEU A 435 17.41 -3.11 2.91
C LEU A 435 16.41 -1.97 3.16
N PHE A 436 15.64 -1.60 2.14
CA PHE A 436 14.55 -0.63 2.27
C PHE A 436 13.47 -1.10 3.27
N LYS A 437 13.03 -2.36 3.18
CA LYS A 437 12.08 -2.90 4.15
C LYS A 437 12.68 -2.96 5.56
N LEU A 438 13.95 -3.36 5.68
CA LEU A 438 14.64 -3.43 6.98
C LEU A 438 14.68 -2.05 7.64
N ASN A 439 14.96 -0.99 6.90
CA ASN A 439 14.91 0.37 7.40
C ASN A 439 13.55 0.74 8.01
N ILE A 440 12.45 0.32 7.36
CA ILE A 440 11.10 0.55 7.89
C ILE A 440 10.87 -0.22 9.19
N TRP A 441 11.32 -1.47 9.27
CA TRP A 441 11.27 -2.28 10.50
C TRP A 441 12.06 -1.62 11.63
N MET A 442 13.31 -1.25 11.38
CA MET A 442 14.20 -0.59 12.35
C MET A 442 13.60 0.74 12.83
N GLU A 443 13.13 1.57 11.91
CA GLU A 443 12.49 2.84 12.25
C GLU A 443 11.27 2.63 13.16
N THR A 444 10.42 1.66 12.83
CA THR A 444 9.21 1.36 13.60
C THR A 444 9.56 0.79 14.97
N LEU A 445 10.57 -0.06 15.06
CA LEU A 445 11.07 -0.62 16.32
C LEU A 445 11.52 0.49 17.29
N PHE A 446 12.40 1.40 16.85
CA PHE A 446 12.88 2.47 17.72
C PHE A 446 11.80 3.52 18.03
N LYS A 447 10.90 3.83 17.07
CA LYS A 447 9.73 4.67 17.37
C LYS A 447 8.85 4.05 18.44
N THR A 448 8.63 2.74 18.36
CA THR A 448 7.86 1.99 19.37
C THR A 448 8.53 2.08 20.74
N MET A 449 9.86 1.95 20.81
CA MET A 449 10.61 2.17 22.06
C MET A 449 10.34 3.56 22.65
N LEU A 450 10.39 4.58 21.81
CA LEU A 450 10.19 5.97 22.25
C LEU A 450 8.74 6.26 22.67
N GLU A 451 7.74 5.68 21.99
CA GLU A 451 6.32 5.98 22.20
C GLU A 451 5.63 5.09 23.24
N LYS A 452 6.12 3.88 23.52
CA LYS A 452 5.39 2.86 24.30
C LYS A 452 6.09 2.39 25.57
N ASP A 453 7.07 3.15 26.06
CA ASP A 453 7.83 2.84 27.27
C ASP A 453 8.49 1.44 27.23
N LEU A 454 8.97 1.05 26.04
CA LEU A 454 9.67 -0.20 25.76
C LEU A 454 11.15 0.11 25.47
N PHE A 455 12.06 -0.75 25.91
CA PHE A 455 13.50 -0.52 25.74
C PHE A 455 14.26 -1.83 25.52
N ALA A 456 15.16 -1.84 24.53
CA ALA A 456 16.14 -2.90 24.34
C ALA A 456 17.52 -2.28 24.09
N LEU A 457 18.41 -2.39 25.08
CA LEU A 457 19.72 -1.75 25.07
C LEU A 457 20.61 -2.27 23.94
N GLU A 458 20.71 -3.59 23.77
CA GLU A 458 21.54 -4.23 22.73
C GLU A 458 21.21 -3.70 21.33
N TRP A 459 19.91 -3.62 21.00
CA TRP A 459 19.44 -3.05 19.73
C TRP A 459 19.82 -1.58 19.57
N CYS A 460 19.78 -0.79 20.64
CA CYS A 460 20.21 0.60 20.57
C CYS A 460 21.72 0.71 20.28
N LEU A 461 22.53 -0.15 20.90
CA LEU A 461 23.98 -0.19 20.69
C LEU A 461 24.34 -0.64 19.26
N ASP A 462 23.74 -1.73 18.78
CA ASP A 462 23.95 -2.23 17.42
C ASP A 462 23.58 -1.16 16.38
N ALA A 463 22.43 -0.49 16.60
CA ALA A 463 21.96 0.55 15.71
C ALA A 463 22.85 1.80 15.67
N LEU A 464 23.77 2.02 16.62
CA LEU A 464 24.77 3.09 16.53
C LEU A 464 25.75 2.88 15.38
N ASN A 465 26.01 1.63 14.99
CA ASN A 465 26.88 1.30 13.87
C ASN A 465 26.12 1.12 12.55
N TYR A 466 24.79 1.29 12.57
CA TYR A 466 23.96 1.13 11.38
C TYR A 466 24.19 2.24 10.35
N TYR A 467 24.24 1.90 9.06
CA TYR A 467 24.60 2.84 7.99
C TYR A 467 23.66 4.05 7.88
N HIS A 468 22.36 3.86 8.15
CA HIS A 468 21.34 4.88 7.95
C HIS A 468 21.30 5.91 9.09
N PRO A 469 21.62 7.21 8.87
CA PRO A 469 21.77 8.20 9.95
C PRO A 469 20.52 8.40 10.81
N LYS A 470 19.32 8.26 10.22
CA LYS A 470 18.04 8.37 10.96
C LYS A 470 17.85 7.23 11.97
N ILE A 471 18.32 6.02 11.66
CA ILE A 471 18.19 4.88 12.57
C ILE A 471 19.12 5.07 13.77
N ARG A 472 20.39 5.45 13.51
CA ARG A 472 21.33 5.86 14.58
C ARG A 472 20.74 6.94 15.48
N ARG A 473 20.07 7.93 14.87
CA ARG A 473 19.40 9.00 15.62
C ARG A 473 18.34 8.47 16.58
N LEU A 474 17.43 7.64 16.10
CA LEU A 474 16.36 7.07 16.92
C LEU A 474 16.93 6.22 18.06
N ALA A 475 18.00 5.47 17.81
CA ALA A 475 18.72 4.72 18.84
C ALA A 475 19.35 5.64 19.90
N LEU A 476 20.04 6.73 19.49
CA LEU A 476 20.56 7.74 20.42
C LEU A 476 19.46 8.40 21.26
N GLN A 477 18.28 8.62 20.68
CA GLN A 477 17.12 9.16 21.41
C GLN A 477 16.59 8.17 22.43
N ALA A 478 16.53 6.87 22.08
CA ALA A 478 16.13 5.82 23.00
C ALA A 478 17.11 5.71 24.17
N LEU A 479 18.43 5.66 23.90
CA LEU A 479 19.47 5.68 24.95
C LEU A 479 19.29 6.89 25.88
N ARG A 480 19.01 8.07 25.32
CA ARG A 480 18.77 9.29 26.11
C ARG A 480 17.49 9.22 26.95
N LYS A 481 16.40 8.67 26.41
CA LYS A 481 15.12 8.53 27.13
C LYS A 481 15.30 7.60 28.33
N TYR A 482 16.01 6.50 28.14
CA TYR A 482 16.19 5.44 29.12
C TYR A 482 17.55 5.48 29.83
N GLN A 483 18.15 6.67 29.97
CA GLN A 483 19.47 6.86 30.57
C GLN A 483 19.59 6.26 31.98
N ASP A 484 18.49 6.22 32.73
CA ASP A 484 18.46 5.66 34.09
C ASP A 484 18.42 4.11 34.11
N LEU A 485 18.31 3.45 32.95
CA LEU A 485 18.17 1.99 32.82
C LEU A 485 19.44 1.28 32.34
N TRP A 486 20.54 1.99 32.10
CA TRP A 486 21.81 1.42 31.65
C TRP A 486 23.00 2.08 32.36
N GLU A 487 24.14 1.37 32.43
CA GLU A 487 25.36 1.85 33.07
C GLU A 487 26.27 2.55 32.05
N GLU A 488 26.95 3.63 32.45
CA GLU A 488 27.82 4.43 31.55
C GLU A 488 28.91 3.57 30.89
N GLU A 489 29.48 2.61 31.63
CA GLU A 489 30.53 1.71 31.14
C GLU A 489 30.08 0.82 29.96
N ASP A 490 28.78 0.50 29.86
CA ASP A 490 28.25 -0.38 28.82
C ASP A 490 28.02 0.36 27.47
N VAL A 491 27.97 1.69 27.51
CA VAL A 491 27.47 2.51 26.40
C VAL A 491 28.50 3.53 25.90
N ASP A 492 29.38 4.02 26.79
CA ASP A 492 30.33 5.09 26.46
C ASP A 492 31.26 4.72 25.31
N ASP A 493 31.83 3.51 25.29
CA ASP A 493 32.72 3.05 24.22
C ASP A 493 32.04 3.13 22.83
N ALA A 494 30.77 2.72 22.76
CA ALA A 494 29.99 2.76 21.52
C ALA A 494 29.65 4.20 21.09
N LEU A 495 29.31 5.07 22.04
CA LEU A 495 29.05 6.49 21.77
C LEU A 495 30.31 7.23 21.34
N GLU A 496 31.46 6.97 21.98
CA GLU A 496 32.75 7.54 21.61
C GLU A 496 33.17 7.10 20.22
N SER A 497 33.05 5.81 19.91
CA SER A 497 33.33 5.26 18.58
C SER A 497 32.48 5.93 17.50
N LEU A 498 31.16 6.04 17.70
CA LEU A 498 30.30 6.74 16.75
C LEU A 498 30.66 8.24 16.63
N PHE A 499 31.01 8.89 17.74
CA PHE A 499 31.35 10.32 17.75
C PHE A 499 32.58 10.66 16.90
N GLU A 500 33.52 9.74 16.75
CA GLU A 500 34.71 9.94 15.90
C GLU A 500 34.37 10.05 14.40
N PHE A 501 33.33 9.35 13.95
CA PHE A 501 33.02 9.20 12.52
C PHE A 501 31.67 9.79 12.10
N GLU A 502 30.79 10.14 13.04
CA GLU A 502 29.47 10.68 12.72
C GLU A 502 29.56 12.07 12.08
N GLU A 503 28.96 12.21 10.89
CA GLU A 503 28.93 13.46 10.14
C GLU A 503 27.57 14.19 10.29
N ASN A 504 26.52 13.47 10.71
CA ASN A 504 25.18 14.05 10.83
C ASN A 504 25.07 15.00 12.04
N LYS A 505 24.84 16.28 11.78
CA LYS A 505 24.76 17.34 12.81
C LYS A 505 23.70 17.09 13.89
N ARG A 506 22.56 16.46 13.56
CA ARG A 506 21.51 16.15 14.53
C ARG A 506 22.01 15.05 15.48
N ASN A 507 22.65 14.01 14.96
CA ASN A 507 23.21 12.91 15.75
C ASN A 507 24.36 13.40 16.65
N ILE A 508 25.30 14.19 16.11
CA ILE A 508 26.41 14.80 16.87
C ILE A 508 25.89 15.58 18.08
N ARG A 509 24.78 16.31 17.92
CA ARG A 509 24.16 17.07 19.02
C ARG A 509 23.68 16.16 20.15
N ILE A 510 23.06 15.02 19.83
CA ILE A 510 22.60 14.07 20.84
C ILE A 510 23.80 13.39 21.51
N LEU A 511 24.80 12.98 20.73
CA LEU A 511 26.04 12.37 21.21
C LEU A 511 26.78 13.26 22.21
N ARG A 512 26.97 14.56 21.92
CA ARG A 512 27.63 15.49 22.84
C ARG A 512 26.97 15.53 24.20
N ARG A 513 25.63 15.46 24.23
CA ARG A 513 24.86 15.52 25.47
C ARG A 513 24.90 14.20 26.24
N LEU A 514 24.82 13.06 25.54
CA LEU A 514 24.97 11.74 26.16
C LEU A 514 26.37 11.58 26.78
N LEU A 515 27.42 11.99 26.05
CA LEU A 515 28.82 11.96 26.52
C LEU A 515 29.16 13.07 27.53
N LYS A 516 28.18 13.88 27.96
CA LYS A 516 28.38 15.03 28.87
C LYS A 516 29.49 16.00 28.42
N LYS A 517 29.71 16.11 27.09
CA LYS A 517 30.69 17.02 26.45
C LYS A 517 30.13 18.44 26.24
N GLU A 518 28.88 18.70 26.60
CA GLU A 518 28.23 20.01 26.67
C GLU A 518 27.81 20.36 28.11
N ASP A 519 27.95 21.64 28.49
CA ASP A 519 27.55 22.19 29.78
C ASP A 519 26.01 22.40 29.79
N ASP A 520 25.25 21.32 29.96
CA ASP A 520 23.78 21.27 29.76
C ASP A 520 22.96 21.76 30.97
N SER A 521 23.57 22.58 31.85
CA SER A 521 23.01 23.01 33.14
C SER A 521 21.73 23.85 33.07
N ASN A 522 21.22 24.19 31.88
CA ASN A 522 20.08 25.09 31.68
C ASN A 522 18.89 24.52 30.89
N LYS A 523 18.91 23.27 30.42
CA LYS A 523 17.76 22.67 29.70
C LYS A 523 17.05 21.62 30.54
N GLU A 524 15.83 21.94 30.95
CA GLU A 524 15.09 21.13 31.90
C GLU A 524 14.26 20.04 31.20
N LYS A 525 14.37 18.79 31.68
CA LYS A 525 13.37 17.74 31.45
C LYS A 525 12.23 17.95 32.45
N ILE A 526 11.04 18.28 31.96
CA ILE A 526 9.84 18.46 32.80
C ILE A 526 8.73 17.58 32.26
N ASN A 527 8.11 16.80 33.15
CA ASN A 527 6.87 16.09 32.87
C ASN A 527 5.74 16.74 33.64
N LEU A 528 4.66 17.08 32.94
CA LEU A 528 3.46 17.64 33.56
C LEU A 528 2.36 16.56 33.69
N PRO A 529 1.60 16.57 34.79
CA PRO A 529 0.47 15.64 34.95
C PRO A 529 -0.64 15.97 33.94
N LEU A 530 -1.06 14.97 33.17
CA LEU A 530 -2.09 15.13 32.16
C LEU A 530 -3.50 15.03 32.76
N PRO A 531 -4.37 16.05 32.58
CA PRO A 531 -5.74 15.99 33.07
C PRO A 531 -6.64 15.07 32.22
N TYR A 532 -6.31 14.90 30.94
CA TYR A 532 -6.95 14.01 29.99
C TYR A 532 -5.98 13.73 28.83
N ILE A 533 -6.27 12.69 28.04
CA ILE A 533 -5.51 12.35 26.83
C ILE A 533 -6.47 12.37 25.64
N ILE A 534 -6.06 13.05 24.56
CA ILE A 534 -6.71 12.97 23.25
C ILE A 534 -5.77 12.24 22.31
N SER A 535 -6.17 11.05 21.88
CA SER A 535 -5.39 10.18 20.98
C SER A 535 -5.76 10.33 19.50
N GLU A 536 -6.97 10.79 19.20
CA GLU A 536 -7.43 10.99 17.82
C GLU A 536 -8.35 12.21 17.70
N PRO A 537 -8.32 12.96 16.59
CA PRO A 537 -9.23 14.09 16.35
C PRO A 537 -10.67 13.58 16.17
N ALA A 538 -11.66 14.27 16.73
CA ALA A 538 -13.06 14.02 16.41
C ALA A 538 -13.54 14.98 15.33
N LEU A 539 -14.49 14.52 14.51
CA LEU A 539 -15.07 15.34 13.43
C LEU A 539 -15.79 16.59 13.94
N THR A 540 -16.30 16.51 15.18
CA THR A 540 -16.97 17.60 15.90
C THR A 540 -15.99 18.67 16.40
N ASP A 541 -14.69 18.39 16.39
CA ASP A 541 -13.68 19.27 16.97
C ASP A 541 -13.60 20.57 16.18
N LYS A 542 -13.54 21.68 16.91
CA LYS A 542 -13.49 23.00 16.31
C LYS A 542 -12.09 23.55 16.44
N LYS A 543 -11.46 23.81 15.30
CA LYS A 543 -10.22 24.59 15.24
C LYS A 543 -10.51 25.97 15.82
N LEU A 544 -9.77 26.35 16.85
CA LEU A 544 -9.90 27.64 17.51
C LEU A 544 -8.96 28.67 16.90
N LEU A 545 -7.67 28.32 16.76
CA LEU A 545 -6.64 29.22 16.23
C LEU A 545 -5.41 28.46 15.73
N ASP A 546 -4.64 29.15 14.91
CA ASP A 546 -3.27 28.79 14.52
C ASP A 546 -2.29 29.60 15.35
N THR A 547 -1.26 28.95 15.89
CA THR A 547 -0.18 29.56 16.66
C THR A 547 1.11 28.74 16.51
N TYR A 548 2.13 29.05 17.30
CA TYR A 548 3.40 28.33 17.34
C TYR A 548 3.72 27.89 18.76
N ILE A 549 4.66 26.95 18.92
CA ILE A 549 5.14 26.53 20.24
C ILE A 549 6.22 27.52 20.72
N ALA A 550 5.99 28.19 21.85
CA ALA A 550 6.96 29.09 22.46
C ALA A 550 7.86 28.38 23.48
N GLY A 551 9.08 28.89 23.65
CA GLY A 551 9.99 28.45 24.72
C GLY A 551 10.69 27.10 24.49
N MET A 552 10.64 26.58 23.26
CA MET A 552 11.27 25.32 22.87
C MET A 552 12.79 25.30 23.09
N THR A 553 13.46 26.44 22.92
CA THR A 553 14.92 26.58 23.07
C THR A 553 15.43 26.29 24.49
N TYR A 554 14.58 26.46 25.50
CA TYR A 554 14.85 26.17 26.91
C TYR A 554 14.54 24.72 27.32
N ARG A 555 13.95 23.93 26.42
CA ARG A 555 13.56 22.54 26.67
C ARG A 555 14.51 21.57 25.97
N ASP A 556 14.69 20.40 26.57
CA ASP A 556 15.43 19.33 25.93
C ASP A 556 14.54 18.58 24.92
N LEU A 557 14.50 19.03 23.68
CA LEU A 557 13.65 18.38 22.67
C LEU A 557 14.29 17.15 22.02
N SER A 558 15.54 16.82 22.36
CA SER A 558 16.26 15.79 21.60
C SER A 558 15.66 14.40 21.72
N ILE A 559 14.89 14.10 22.77
CA ILE A 559 14.19 12.82 22.96
C ILE A 559 12.99 12.68 22.01
N VAL A 560 12.25 13.77 21.80
CA VAL A 560 10.94 13.75 21.15
C VAL A 560 10.95 14.35 19.75
N GLU A 561 12.08 14.92 19.31
CA GLU A 561 12.13 15.70 18.06
C GLU A 561 11.70 14.91 16.81
N GLU A 562 11.92 13.60 16.79
CA GLU A 562 11.53 12.75 15.66
C GLU A 562 10.07 12.28 15.69
N LEU A 563 9.42 12.39 16.85
CA LEU A 563 8.03 11.97 17.04
C LEU A 563 7.04 13.09 16.71
N ILE A 564 7.51 14.34 16.66
CA ILE A 564 6.69 15.52 16.48
C ILE A 564 6.80 15.95 15.01
N LYS A 565 5.87 15.45 14.20
CA LYS A 565 5.71 15.77 12.78
C LYS A 565 4.28 16.18 12.49
N ARG A 566 4.03 16.69 11.28
CA ARG A 566 2.71 17.09 10.81
C ARG A 566 1.67 16.03 11.15
N GLY A 567 0.58 16.47 11.78
CA GLY A 567 -0.52 15.62 12.21
C GLY A 567 -0.35 14.99 13.60
N LYS A 568 0.82 15.08 14.25
CA LYS A 568 0.98 14.62 15.65
C LYS A 568 0.09 15.45 16.57
N ILE A 569 -0.61 14.77 17.48
CA ILE A 569 -1.42 15.40 18.52
C ILE A 569 -0.54 15.68 19.74
N LEU A 570 -0.58 16.91 20.22
CA LEU A 570 0.04 17.36 21.45
C LEU A 570 -1.04 17.73 22.48
N GLN A 571 -0.80 17.41 23.74
CA GLN A 571 -1.72 17.70 24.83
C GLN A 571 -1.49 19.11 25.37
N LEU A 572 -2.55 19.75 25.86
CA LEU A 572 -2.49 21.08 26.48
C LEU A 572 -2.74 20.96 27.98
N VAL A 573 -1.76 21.37 28.78
CA VAL A 573 -1.79 21.26 30.25
C VAL A 573 -1.82 22.64 30.88
N ARG A 574 -2.82 22.89 31.70
CA ARG A 574 -3.01 24.17 32.37
C ARG A 574 -2.13 24.28 33.62
N GLU A 575 -1.29 25.30 33.70
CA GLU A 575 -0.46 25.60 34.88
C GLU A 575 -0.93 26.89 35.59
N LYS A 576 -1.88 26.78 36.52
CA LYS A 576 -2.46 27.94 37.23
C LYS A 576 -1.46 28.66 38.13
N ASP A 577 -0.53 27.89 38.71
CA ASP A 577 0.43 28.35 39.70
C ASP A 577 1.82 28.67 39.11
N ASN A 578 1.92 28.79 37.77
CA ASN A 578 3.17 29.13 37.11
C ASN A 578 3.64 30.55 37.53
N GLU A 579 4.87 30.65 38.02
CA GLU A 579 5.40 31.88 38.63
C GLU A 579 5.56 33.04 37.64
N PHE A 580 5.66 32.75 36.34
CA PHE A 580 5.93 33.75 35.29
C PHE A 580 4.67 34.20 34.55
N ASP A 581 3.69 33.31 34.39
CA ASP A 581 2.43 33.60 33.72
C ASP A 581 1.27 32.81 34.30
N ARG A 582 0.35 33.51 34.98
CA ARG A 582 -0.88 32.92 35.51
C ARG A 582 -1.78 32.26 34.47
N TYR A 583 -1.61 32.54 33.17
CA TYR A 583 -2.37 31.91 32.07
C TYR A 583 -1.55 30.84 31.32
N ALA A 584 -0.42 30.39 31.87
CA ALA A 584 0.44 29.41 31.25
C ALA A 584 -0.31 28.11 30.88
N ILE A 585 -0.06 27.64 29.66
CA ILE A 585 -0.53 26.38 29.11
C ILE A 585 0.69 25.68 28.53
N GLY A 586 1.13 24.60 29.18
CA GLY A 586 2.17 23.72 28.69
C GLY A 586 1.66 22.89 27.52
N ILE A 587 2.54 22.65 26.56
CA ILE A 587 2.30 21.80 25.39
C ILE A 587 3.16 20.55 25.57
N THR A 588 2.52 19.39 25.66
CA THR A 588 3.21 18.15 26.05
C THR A 588 2.93 16.99 25.09
N MET A 589 3.79 15.97 25.16
CA MET A 589 3.51 14.64 24.62
C MET A 589 2.42 13.91 25.43
N GLU A 590 2.00 12.72 24.97
CA GLU A 590 1.00 11.87 25.64
C GLU A 590 1.46 11.26 26.97
N ASP A 591 2.76 11.25 27.23
CA ASP A 591 3.38 10.86 28.51
C ASP A 591 3.59 12.06 29.46
N GLY A 592 3.22 13.26 29.03
CA GLY A 592 3.37 14.50 29.81
C GLY A 592 4.69 15.24 29.56
N TYR A 593 5.57 14.77 28.65
CA TYR A 593 6.83 15.43 28.34
C TYR A 593 6.63 16.83 27.78
N LEU A 594 7.14 17.85 28.48
CA LEU A 594 6.95 19.26 28.13
C LEU A 594 7.83 19.69 26.96
N ILE A 595 7.19 20.07 25.86
CA ILE A 595 7.85 20.55 24.64
C ILE A 595 8.06 22.07 24.70
N GLY A 596 7.04 22.79 25.20
CA GLY A 596 7.02 24.24 25.24
C GLY A 596 5.68 24.75 25.75
N TYR A 597 5.33 25.98 25.40
CA TYR A 597 4.12 26.65 25.89
C TYR A 597 3.34 27.31 24.77
N VAL A 598 2.04 27.48 24.98
CA VAL A 598 1.22 28.38 24.17
C VAL A 598 1.71 29.82 24.38
N PRO A 599 1.95 30.60 23.32
CA PRO A 599 2.44 31.98 23.44
C PRO A 599 1.53 32.83 24.31
N LYS A 600 2.13 33.74 25.08
CA LYS A 600 1.40 34.64 26.00
C LYS A 600 0.36 35.53 25.31
N ALA A 601 0.55 35.80 24.02
CA ALA A 601 -0.43 36.54 23.21
C ALA A 601 -1.74 35.76 23.02
N ASP A 602 -1.66 34.42 22.98
CA ASP A 602 -2.77 33.54 22.58
C ASP A 602 -3.35 32.75 23.77
N ASN A 603 -2.60 32.60 24.86
CA ASN A 603 -2.94 31.69 25.95
C ASN A 603 -4.16 32.10 26.79
N ARG A 604 -4.54 33.39 26.85
CA ARG A 604 -5.54 33.88 27.80
C ARG A 604 -6.93 33.27 27.59
N VAL A 605 -7.40 33.21 26.34
CA VAL A 605 -8.72 32.65 26.01
C VAL A 605 -8.71 31.15 26.24
N LEU A 606 -7.66 30.47 25.78
CA LEU A 606 -7.49 29.03 25.91
C LEU A 606 -7.39 28.60 27.38
N ALA A 607 -6.67 29.36 28.21
CA ALA A 607 -6.56 29.12 29.64
C ALA A 607 -7.92 29.23 30.33
N THR A 608 -8.76 30.18 29.91
CA THR A 608 -10.12 30.33 30.44
C THR A 608 -11.01 29.13 30.08
N LEU A 609 -10.86 28.58 28.86
CA LEU A 609 -11.56 27.38 28.44
C LEU A 609 -11.12 26.16 29.26
N LEU A 610 -9.81 25.94 29.42
CA LEU A 610 -9.27 24.87 30.26
C LEU A 610 -9.68 25.02 31.73
N ASP A 611 -9.69 26.26 32.25
CA ASP A 611 -10.13 26.56 33.61
C ASP A 611 -11.63 26.27 33.82
N SER A 612 -12.40 26.21 32.73
CA SER A 612 -13.83 25.85 32.68
C SER A 612 -14.06 24.35 32.40
N ASN A 613 -13.02 23.51 32.48
CA ASN A 613 -13.02 22.08 32.18
C ASN A 613 -13.31 21.71 30.71
N GLU A 614 -13.18 22.65 29.77
CA GLU A 614 -13.18 22.31 28.35
C GLU A 614 -11.93 21.51 27.99
N LYS A 615 -12.04 20.63 27.00
CA LYS A 615 -10.92 19.80 26.53
C LYS A 615 -10.33 20.41 25.27
N LEU A 616 -9.06 20.76 25.30
CA LEU A 616 -8.30 21.27 24.16
C LEU A 616 -7.10 20.36 23.83
N TYR A 617 -6.69 20.36 22.57
CA TYR A 617 -5.42 19.76 22.13
C TYR A 617 -4.82 20.57 20.97
N ALA A 618 -3.58 20.28 20.61
CA ALA A 618 -2.92 20.87 19.46
C ALA A 618 -2.58 19.82 18.40
N LEU A 619 -2.67 20.20 17.13
CA LEU A 619 -2.21 19.43 15.99
C LEU A 619 -0.97 20.11 15.39
N VAL A 620 0.09 19.37 15.14
CA VAL A 620 1.30 19.90 14.50
C VAL A 620 1.05 20.12 13.01
N GLU A 621 1.42 21.29 12.51
CA GLU A 621 1.21 21.69 11.10
C GLU A 621 2.52 21.69 10.28
N THR A 622 3.68 21.56 10.94
CA THR A 622 5.01 21.52 10.30
C THR A 622 5.53 20.10 10.14
N ASP A 623 6.34 19.85 9.12
CA ASP A 623 6.87 18.50 8.83
C ASP A 623 8.04 18.13 9.76
N ASP A 624 8.84 19.12 10.18
CA ASP A 624 9.93 19.00 11.14
C ASP A 624 9.77 20.07 12.24
N LEU A 625 10.37 19.82 13.40
CA LEU A 625 10.49 20.78 14.48
C LEU A 625 11.54 21.84 14.17
N GLU A 626 11.11 23.10 14.19
CA GLU A 626 11.99 24.26 14.16
C GLU A 626 11.90 24.99 15.49
N ALA A 627 13.06 25.35 16.06
CA ALA A 627 13.16 25.81 17.45
C ALA A 627 12.35 27.08 17.76
N ASP A 628 12.00 27.87 16.75
CA ASP A 628 11.34 29.17 16.91
C ASP A 628 10.01 29.30 16.14
N GLU A 629 9.68 28.39 15.20
CA GLU A 629 8.55 28.55 14.26
C GLU A 629 7.67 27.29 14.11
N THR A 630 7.73 26.34 15.05
CA THR A 630 6.88 25.14 14.97
C THR A 630 5.40 25.50 15.11
N MET A 631 4.69 25.52 13.97
CA MET A 631 3.28 25.87 13.88
C MET A 631 2.37 24.72 14.35
N ILE A 632 1.35 25.10 15.11
CA ILE A 632 0.31 24.22 15.61
C ILE A 632 -1.07 24.83 15.41
N SER A 633 -2.06 23.98 15.19
CA SER A 633 -3.48 24.33 15.25
C SER A 633 -4.08 23.85 16.57
N ILE A 634 -4.71 24.74 17.33
CA ILE A 634 -5.37 24.38 18.59
C ILE A 634 -6.85 24.09 18.32
N TYR A 635 -7.32 22.95 18.84
CA TYR A 635 -8.69 22.46 18.67
C TYR A 635 -9.39 22.34 20.02
N LEU A 636 -10.69 22.68 20.02
CA LEU A 636 -11.63 22.37 21.09
C LEU A 636 -12.30 21.03 20.83
N ARG A 637 -12.13 20.09 21.75
CA ARG A 637 -12.88 18.84 21.83
C ARG A 637 -14.24 19.13 22.43
N LYS A 638 -15.27 19.12 21.59
CA LYS A 638 -16.64 19.31 22.04
C LYS A 638 -17.03 18.11 22.91
N THR A 639 -17.17 18.33 24.22
CA THR A 639 -17.82 17.33 25.07
C THR A 639 -19.31 17.39 24.74
N ILE A 640 -19.86 16.28 24.24
CA ILE A 640 -21.31 16.11 24.25
C ILE A 640 -21.65 15.96 25.74
N GLU A 641 -22.01 17.07 26.39
CA GLU A 641 -22.79 16.97 27.61
C GLU A 641 -24.03 16.15 27.24
N GLY A 642 -24.13 14.96 27.83
CA GLY A 642 -25.35 14.16 27.75
C GLY A 642 -26.56 15.05 28.11
N PRO A 643 -27.75 14.69 27.62
CA PRO A 643 -28.89 15.59 27.63
C PRO A 643 -29.15 16.16 29.02
N LEU A 644 -29.38 17.47 29.06
CA LEU A 644 -29.94 18.25 30.15
C LEU A 644 -30.84 17.40 31.06
N LYS A 645 -30.66 17.55 32.37
CA LYS A 645 -31.56 16.98 33.39
C LYS A 645 -33.02 17.22 33.01
N ASP A 646 -33.66 16.09 32.72
CA ASP A 646 -35.09 15.81 32.60
C ASP A 646 -36.05 17.01 32.69
N ARG A 647 -36.47 17.48 31.53
CA ARG A 647 -37.84 17.97 31.34
C ARG A 647 -38.39 17.27 30.11
N GLY A 648 -39.09 16.17 30.39
CA GLY A 648 -39.62 15.25 29.39
C GLY A 648 -40.31 15.96 28.22
N LEU A 649 -39.91 15.53 27.03
CA LEU A 649 -40.70 15.43 25.81
C LEU A 649 -39.87 14.55 24.83
N SER A 650 -40.50 13.48 24.37
CA SER A 650 -39.92 12.46 23.48
C SER A 650 -39.44 13.04 22.15
N ARG A 651 -38.29 12.58 21.65
CA ARG A 651 -38.03 12.36 20.21
C ARG A 651 -36.77 11.52 19.99
N ASP A 652 -37.02 10.36 19.39
CA ASP A 652 -36.06 9.42 18.83
C ASP A 652 -35.27 10.01 17.65
N ASN A 653 -34.16 9.31 17.31
CA ASN A 653 -33.39 9.33 16.07
C ASN A 653 -32.19 10.28 15.93
N ILE A 654 -31.22 10.20 16.85
CA ILE A 654 -29.80 10.30 16.48
C ILE A 654 -29.09 9.12 17.14
N VAL A 655 -28.76 8.08 16.35
CA VAL A 655 -27.98 6.93 16.83
C VAL A 655 -26.55 7.39 17.07
N ALA A 656 -26.08 7.30 18.32
CA ALA A 656 -24.70 7.61 18.68
C ALA A 656 -23.74 6.55 18.12
N PHE A 657 -22.56 6.99 17.70
CA PHE A 657 -21.47 6.11 17.26
C PHE A 657 -21.13 5.07 18.34
N PRO A 658 -21.06 3.77 18.02
CA PRO A 658 -20.61 2.78 18.99
C PRO A 658 -19.12 3.00 19.30
N SER A 659 -18.82 3.40 20.52
CA SER A 659 -17.45 3.42 21.04
C SER A 659 -16.92 1.98 21.06
N LYS A 660 -15.72 1.76 20.50
CA LYS A 660 -14.94 0.51 20.68
C LYS A 660 -15.05 0.08 22.14
N LYS A 661 -15.55 -1.13 22.37
CA LYS A 661 -15.57 -1.76 23.69
C LYS A 661 -14.48 -2.79 23.78
#